data_AF-A0A5B1QEM3-F1
#
_entry.id   AF-A0A5B1QEM3-F1
#
_cell.length_a   1.000
_cell.length_b   1.000
_cell.length_c   1.000
_cell.angle_alpha   90.00
_cell.angle_beta   90.00
_cell.angle_gamma   90.00
#
_symmetry.space_group_name_H-M   'P 1'
#
loop_
_entity.id
_entity.type
_entity.pdbx_description
1 polymer ?
#
loop_
_entity_poly.entity_id
_entity_poly.type
_entity_poly.pdbx_seq_one_letter_code
_entity_poly.pdbx_strand_id
1 'polypeptide(L)'
;MAVPSEFTTLDISGTYVLNKSQSDDTDEILRLQGVGWFTRKAIGLATITLSVKHYKDDDGKEHIDIGTTLTGGIKGTTENRTLDWNRRTHEDHVFGSVIGQSRRVKVEDVESEFLKNGWSQDTVEHGLINAYGESDTPKSGLSWVANQTWGFEEIDGERKYVRHVDFTGSDEPSPWLQRTWTVRGRTFGLPVEGRFMRRTRHLTAPWLLVLLSAVYIIGVAFFSRAQSFQVPSDSFIGCTATYWTANDGCGLDGQSCAPFSNTTFDFRCPAQCASVVLQNPRTIGNEQINFQPLLVGGGDDQSTYRGDSFICAAALQDGLISNSRGGCGTVILEGNFTNFLPRSARGLTSIGFPSTFPLSFRFSPSAPFDHCIDMRNEALIMDVFITFILFAFLRPKPIVLYWCLVCIGFWHVTLFSQPRSNPPDLADAFGTFLPALFICYGFWRLAIRFVLPIFSTKMPLEGAVWFLGPYWVTILTNLTTDRIPINRLTAADIKAQPGGLTALIIIIIIVIVIVINQVRVIRKTGWLPHYLFWYIMGGLVTLVLALLPTLNLRIHHYIIAMVLIPGTAFPTRPSAVYQGFLLGMFLNGAAAWGFDSILQTAAQLRRDAPLGSDLPSFITNSTTFNASTPFQNQTIFWSPIPDGENWDGFALLVDDVERYVGTALNYSLGALQAGIPHFFRLAFTNSGTAGDFTMPATLWPNGTWVDPLPGPS
;
A
#
# COMPACT_ATOMS: atom_id res chain seq x y z
N MET A 1 48.33 13.02 5.99
CA MET A 1 49.73 12.54 6.05
C MET A 1 50.29 12.88 7.41
N ALA A 2 51.23 12.09 7.91
CA ALA A 2 51.95 12.42 9.13
C ALA A 2 52.75 13.72 8.95
N VAL A 3 52.82 14.55 9.99
CA VAL A 3 53.62 15.78 10.03
C VAL A 3 54.59 15.73 11.20
N PRO A 4 55.78 16.35 11.08
CA PRO A 4 56.69 16.51 12.19
C PRO A 4 56.14 17.38 13.33
N SER A 5 56.75 17.31 14.51
CA SER A 5 56.33 18.08 15.70
C SER A 5 56.57 19.59 15.58
N GLU A 6 57.50 20.02 14.72
CA GLU A 6 57.77 21.43 14.45
C GLU A 6 56.65 22.13 13.66
N PHE A 7 55.73 21.36 13.06
CA PHE A 7 54.54 21.90 12.41
C PHE A 7 53.45 22.18 13.44
N THR A 8 53.14 23.47 13.60
CA THR A 8 52.12 23.97 14.52
C THR A 8 51.14 24.87 13.79
N THR A 9 50.03 25.27 14.43
CA THR A 9 49.05 26.15 13.76
C THR A 9 49.60 27.55 13.46
N LEU A 10 50.80 27.90 13.96
CA LEU A 10 51.51 29.14 13.65
C LEU A 10 52.19 29.11 12.29
N ASP A 11 52.57 27.94 11.78
CA ASP A 11 53.08 27.74 10.42
C ASP A 11 52.66 26.36 9.90
N ILE A 12 51.76 26.37 8.92
CA ILE A 12 51.24 25.16 8.28
C ILE A 12 51.74 25.04 6.84
N SER A 13 52.79 25.78 6.47
CA SER A 13 53.34 25.82 5.12
C SER A 13 53.85 24.45 4.69
N GLY A 14 53.36 23.92 3.57
CA GLY A 14 53.76 22.59 3.11
C GLY A 14 52.85 22.02 2.04
N THR A 15 53.18 20.81 1.60
CA THR A 15 52.38 20.07 0.61
C THR A 15 51.69 18.91 1.30
N TYR A 16 50.36 18.86 1.22
CA TYR A 16 49.53 17.86 1.89
C TYR A 16 48.75 17.01 0.88
N VAL A 17 48.78 15.68 1.01
CA VAL A 17 47.89 14.78 0.27
C VAL A 17 46.75 14.35 1.18
N LEU A 18 45.51 14.53 0.70
CA LEU A 18 44.31 14.11 1.42
C LEU A 18 44.28 12.59 1.57
N ASN A 19 44.20 12.10 2.80
CA ASN A 19 44.04 10.68 3.07
C ASN A 19 42.55 10.29 3.10
N LYS A 20 42.02 9.85 1.96
CA LYS A 20 40.60 9.49 1.82
C LYS A 20 40.15 8.31 2.68
N SER A 21 41.04 7.41 3.10
CA SER A 21 40.65 6.30 3.98
C SER A 21 40.49 6.72 5.45
N GLN A 22 41.07 7.85 5.83
CA GLN A 22 41.00 8.44 7.17
C GLN A 22 40.13 9.71 7.19
N SER A 23 39.40 10.02 6.12
CA SER A 23 38.52 11.19 6.02
C SER A 23 37.09 10.75 5.72
N ASP A 24 36.11 11.53 6.17
CA ASP A 24 34.72 11.34 5.80
C ASP A 24 34.47 11.61 4.31
N ASP A 25 33.42 11.00 3.75
CA ASP A 25 33.02 11.18 2.37
C ASP A 25 32.51 12.62 2.12
N THR A 26 33.10 13.31 1.14
CA THR A 26 32.77 14.69 0.79
C THR A 26 31.64 14.83 -0.23
N ASP A 27 31.11 13.73 -0.79
CA ASP A 27 30.08 13.75 -1.85
C ASP A 27 28.83 14.54 -1.42
N GLU A 28 28.39 14.40 -0.16
CA GLU A 28 27.18 15.07 0.32
C GLU A 28 27.37 16.58 0.52
N ILE A 29 28.52 17.00 1.06
CA ILE A 29 28.86 18.43 1.18
C ILE A 29 28.93 19.06 -0.21
N LEU A 30 29.63 18.42 -1.15
CA LEU A 30 29.73 18.90 -2.53
C LEU A 30 28.35 18.96 -3.22
N ARG A 31 27.47 17.98 -2.95
CA ARG A 31 26.09 17.99 -3.46
C ARG A 31 25.31 19.20 -2.95
N LEU A 32 25.40 19.49 -1.65
CA LEU A 32 24.71 20.64 -1.04
C LEU A 32 25.28 21.99 -1.49
N GLN A 33 26.54 22.02 -1.93
CA GLN A 33 27.16 23.18 -2.58
C GLN A 33 26.80 23.32 -4.06
N GLY A 34 25.97 22.43 -4.61
CA GLY A 34 25.51 22.48 -6.00
C GLY A 34 26.48 21.89 -7.02
N VAL A 35 27.54 21.21 -6.57
CA VAL A 35 28.53 20.57 -7.47
C VAL A 35 27.86 19.41 -8.21
N GLY A 36 27.93 19.41 -9.54
CA GLY A 36 27.28 18.38 -10.39
C GLY A 36 27.82 16.96 -10.17
N TRP A 37 26.97 15.94 -10.36
CA TRP A 37 27.30 14.54 -10.05
C TRP A 37 28.60 14.03 -10.70
N PHE A 38 28.82 14.34 -11.99
CA PHE A 38 30.05 13.92 -12.69
C PHE A 38 31.31 14.53 -12.06
N THR A 39 31.27 15.82 -11.73
CA THR A 39 32.36 16.51 -11.04
C THR A 39 32.63 15.91 -9.67
N ARG A 40 31.58 15.58 -8.89
CA ARG A 40 31.74 14.94 -7.58
C ARG A 40 32.36 13.55 -7.68
N LYS A 41 31.95 12.73 -8.65
CA LYS A 41 32.57 11.41 -8.89
C LYS A 41 34.02 11.53 -9.33
N ALA A 42 34.36 12.52 -10.16
CA ALA A 42 35.74 12.80 -10.51
C ALA A 42 36.59 13.20 -9.30
N ILE A 43 36.10 14.11 -8.44
CA ILE A 43 36.77 14.49 -7.18
C ILE A 43 36.93 13.28 -6.25
N GLY A 44 35.89 12.45 -6.13
CA GLY A 44 35.88 11.22 -5.34
C GLY A 44 36.92 10.19 -5.79
N LEU A 45 37.28 10.17 -7.07
CA LEU A 45 38.32 9.28 -7.62
C LEU A 45 39.74 9.90 -7.60
N ALA A 46 39.86 11.23 -7.68
CA ALA A 46 41.15 11.90 -7.79
C ALA A 46 41.90 12.03 -6.46
N THR A 47 43.20 11.77 -6.43
CA THR A 47 44.10 12.21 -5.34
C THR A 47 44.12 13.74 -5.28
N ILE A 48 43.87 14.29 -4.10
CA ILE A 48 43.81 15.74 -3.84
C ILE A 48 45.09 16.13 -3.09
N THR A 49 45.82 17.10 -3.65
CA THR A 49 47.03 17.66 -3.05
C THR A 49 46.85 19.15 -2.80
N LEU A 50 47.12 19.60 -1.57
CA LEU A 50 47.13 21.01 -1.16
C LEU A 50 48.58 21.50 -1.10
N SER A 51 48.87 22.64 -1.71
CA SER A 51 50.10 23.41 -1.51
C SER A 51 49.75 24.63 -0.67
N VAL A 52 50.27 24.70 0.55
CA VAL A 52 49.91 25.72 1.53
C VAL A 52 51.12 26.62 1.81
N LYS A 53 50.89 27.94 1.83
CA LYS A 53 51.87 28.95 2.26
C LYS A 53 51.25 29.78 3.38
N HIS A 54 51.84 29.75 4.56
CA HIS A 54 51.43 30.51 5.74
C HIS A 54 52.50 31.54 6.07
N TYR A 55 52.14 32.82 6.14
CA TYR A 55 53.08 33.91 6.40
C TYR A 55 52.39 35.09 7.08
N LYS A 56 53.20 36.03 7.59
CA LYS A 56 52.72 37.34 8.05
C LYS A 56 53.12 38.42 7.04
N ASP A 57 52.23 39.36 6.78
CA ASP A 57 52.55 40.53 5.97
C ASP A 57 53.30 41.60 6.80
N ASP A 58 53.65 42.71 6.15
CA ASP A 58 54.35 43.84 6.77
C ASP A 58 53.56 44.49 7.93
N ASP A 59 52.22 44.34 7.92
CA ASP A 59 51.32 44.80 8.99
C ASP A 59 51.17 43.75 10.13
N GLY A 60 51.86 42.61 10.03
CA GLY A 60 51.80 41.52 10.99
C GLY A 60 50.54 40.64 10.90
N LYS A 61 49.70 40.82 9.87
CA LYS A 61 48.51 39.99 9.66
C LYS A 61 48.89 38.64 9.07
N GLU A 62 48.27 37.58 9.59
CA GLU A 62 48.48 36.22 9.10
C GLU A 62 47.72 35.95 7.81
N HIS A 63 48.41 35.37 6.83
CA HIS A 63 47.89 34.98 5.53
C HIS A 63 48.15 33.50 5.26
N ILE A 64 47.15 32.82 4.71
CA ILE A 64 47.22 31.43 4.30
C ILE A 64 46.75 31.34 2.84
N ASP A 65 47.68 31.03 1.96
CA ASP A 65 47.42 30.80 0.54
C ASP A 65 47.45 29.29 0.26
N ILE A 66 46.39 28.76 -0.33
CA ILE A 66 46.20 27.33 -0.58
C ILE A 66 45.93 27.13 -2.06
N GLY A 67 46.79 26.37 -2.75
CA GLY A 67 46.55 25.87 -4.09
C GLY A 67 46.19 24.38 -4.05
N THR A 68 45.05 24.00 -4.63
CA THR A 68 44.64 22.60 -4.74
C THR A 68 45.00 22.05 -6.12
N THR A 69 45.55 20.83 -6.16
CA THR A 69 45.83 20.10 -7.41
C THR A 69 45.21 18.70 -7.35
N LEU A 70 44.57 18.27 -8.42
CA LEU A 70 44.00 16.93 -8.60
C LEU A 70 44.98 16.03 -9.37
N THR A 71 44.74 14.72 -9.36
CA THR A 71 45.56 13.74 -10.09
C THR A 71 45.73 14.12 -11.56
N GLY A 72 46.96 13.98 -12.08
CA GLY A 72 47.29 14.38 -13.46
C GLY A 72 47.63 15.86 -13.63
N GLY A 73 47.81 16.62 -12.53
CA GLY A 73 48.24 18.02 -12.59
C GLY A 73 47.11 19.02 -12.90
N ILE A 74 45.86 18.56 -12.83
CA ILE A 74 44.68 19.41 -13.02
C ILE A 74 44.61 20.40 -11.85
N LYS A 75 44.68 21.69 -12.14
CA LYS A 75 44.51 22.74 -11.13
C LYS A 75 43.08 22.67 -10.58
N GLY A 76 42.98 22.56 -9.26
CA GLY A 76 41.74 22.72 -8.52
C GLY A 76 41.54 24.17 -8.11
N THR A 77 40.99 24.36 -6.91
CA THR A 77 40.66 25.68 -6.35
C THR A 77 41.89 26.38 -5.74
N THR A 78 41.83 27.71 -5.67
CA THR A 78 42.84 28.52 -4.96
C THR A 78 42.13 29.33 -3.87
N GLU A 79 42.57 29.20 -2.63
CA GLU A 79 42.02 29.93 -1.49
C GLU A 79 43.09 30.86 -0.91
N ASN A 80 42.83 32.17 -0.91
CA ASN A 80 43.70 33.15 -0.25
C ASN A 80 42.97 33.71 0.97
N ARG A 81 43.50 33.47 2.16
CA ARG A 81 42.85 33.77 3.43
C ARG A 81 43.70 34.72 4.25
N THR A 82 43.10 35.83 4.69
CA THR A 82 43.69 36.71 5.71
C THR A 82 42.96 36.47 7.03
N LEU A 83 43.70 36.24 8.12
CA LEU A 83 43.15 35.92 9.44
C LEU A 83 42.73 37.17 10.22
N ASP A 84 41.86 38.00 9.64
CA ASP A 84 41.37 39.26 10.23
C ASP A 84 39.85 39.28 10.45
N TRP A 85 39.18 38.16 10.20
CA TRP A 85 37.73 37.99 10.30
C TRP A 85 36.90 38.93 9.40
N ASN A 86 37.49 39.53 8.37
CA ASN A 86 36.74 40.32 7.39
C ASN A 86 36.12 39.43 6.31
N ARG A 87 34.86 39.74 5.96
CA ARG A 87 34.13 39.05 4.89
C ARG A 87 34.70 39.42 3.52
N ARG A 88 35.00 38.41 2.71
CA ARG A 88 35.52 38.54 1.35
C ARG A 88 34.75 37.64 0.40
N THR A 89 34.43 38.16 -0.77
CA THR A 89 33.83 37.37 -1.86
C THR A 89 34.91 36.63 -2.63
N HIS A 90 34.62 35.39 -3.00
CA HIS A 90 35.48 34.54 -3.81
C HIS A 90 34.61 33.85 -4.88
N GLU A 91 35.07 33.88 -6.12
CA GLU A 91 34.46 33.12 -7.22
C GLU A 91 35.31 31.89 -7.49
N ASP A 92 34.69 30.72 -7.36
CA ASP A 92 35.33 29.45 -7.60
C ASP A 92 34.60 28.64 -8.68
N HIS A 93 35.35 27.95 -9.52
CA HIS A 93 34.78 27.15 -10.62
C HIS A 93 34.15 25.84 -10.13
N VAL A 94 34.44 25.39 -8.91
CA VAL A 94 33.82 24.23 -8.25
C VAL A 94 32.66 24.67 -7.36
N PHE A 95 32.87 25.68 -6.52
CA PHE A 95 31.90 26.09 -5.48
C PHE A 95 31.02 27.31 -5.85
N GLY A 96 31.30 28.00 -6.96
CA GLY A 96 30.59 29.21 -7.39
C GLY A 96 30.93 30.44 -6.55
N SER A 97 29.96 31.36 -6.42
CA SER A 97 30.08 32.58 -5.63
C SER A 97 30.00 32.29 -4.12
N VAL A 98 31.10 32.48 -3.40
CA VAL A 98 31.25 32.21 -1.96
C VAL A 98 31.64 33.49 -1.21
N ILE A 99 31.16 33.63 0.02
CA ILE A 99 31.62 34.64 0.97
C ILE A 99 32.39 33.93 2.09
N GLY A 100 33.66 34.26 2.24
CA GLY A 100 34.54 33.67 3.25
C GLY A 100 35.06 34.70 4.25
N GLN A 101 35.34 34.24 5.47
CA GLN A 101 36.13 34.96 6.48
C GLN A 101 36.96 33.96 7.28
N SER A 102 38.09 34.39 7.84
CA SER A 102 38.98 33.50 8.58
C SER A 102 39.66 34.25 9.72
N ARG A 103 39.94 33.57 10.83
CA ARG A 103 40.59 34.13 12.03
C ARG A 103 41.37 33.07 12.77
N ARG A 104 42.26 33.51 13.66
CA ARG A 104 42.75 32.69 14.75
C ARG A 104 41.77 32.74 15.92
N VAL A 105 41.50 31.61 16.55
CA VAL A 105 40.52 31.50 17.64
C VAL A 105 41.01 30.51 18.70
N LYS A 106 40.74 30.78 19.99
CA LYS A 106 40.98 29.79 21.02
C LYS A 106 39.91 28.71 20.97
N VAL A 107 40.26 27.51 21.41
CA VAL A 107 39.35 26.36 21.42
C VAL A 107 38.08 26.64 22.24
N GLU A 108 38.20 27.37 23.34
CA GLU A 108 37.10 27.77 24.23
C GLU A 108 36.10 28.74 23.58
N ASP A 109 36.51 29.49 22.56
CA ASP A 109 35.69 30.49 21.87
C ASP A 109 34.95 29.91 20.64
N VAL A 110 35.09 28.60 20.37
CA VAL A 110 34.39 27.91 19.28
C VAL A 110 33.07 27.34 19.79
N GLU A 111 31.96 27.77 19.18
CA GLU A 111 30.61 27.39 19.64
C GLU A 111 30.26 25.91 19.42
N SER A 112 30.70 25.32 18.30
CA SER A 112 30.37 23.94 17.93
C SER A 112 31.21 22.94 18.73
N GLU A 113 30.54 22.04 19.47
CA GLU A 113 31.21 20.95 20.21
C GLU A 113 32.05 20.05 19.29
N PHE A 114 31.61 19.82 18.06
CA PHE A 114 32.37 19.03 17.10
C PHE A 114 33.69 19.73 16.70
N LEU A 115 33.64 21.04 16.50
CA LEU A 115 34.79 21.82 15.99
C LEU A 115 35.90 22.07 17.03
N LYS A 116 35.63 21.86 18.32
CA LYS A 116 36.57 22.21 19.40
C LYS A 116 37.26 21.03 20.09
N ASN A 117 36.91 19.80 19.75
CA ASN A 117 37.46 18.59 20.36
C ASN A 117 38.44 17.87 19.42
N GLY A 118 39.33 17.03 19.97
CA GLY A 118 40.26 16.18 19.18
C GLY A 118 41.68 16.74 19.01
N TRP A 119 41.88 18.02 19.33
CA TRP A 119 43.11 18.74 19.04
C TRP A 119 44.29 18.41 19.96
N SER A 120 45.49 18.36 19.39
CA SER A 120 46.78 18.26 20.09
C SER A 120 47.03 19.46 21.02
N GLN A 121 47.88 19.25 22.04
CA GLN A 121 48.12 20.26 23.08
C GLN A 121 48.66 21.58 22.55
N ASP A 122 49.57 21.55 21.58
CA ASP A 122 50.11 22.75 20.95
C ASP A 122 49.08 23.47 20.05
N THR A 123 48.15 22.72 19.44
CA THR A 123 47.01 23.31 18.72
C THR A 123 46.08 24.06 19.69
N VAL A 124 45.87 23.51 20.89
CA VAL A 124 45.10 24.18 21.94
C VAL A 124 45.82 25.43 22.44
N GLU A 125 47.15 25.36 22.62
CA GLU A 125 47.99 26.47 23.09
C GLU A 125 48.07 27.62 22.08
N HIS A 126 48.36 27.33 20.81
CA HIS A 126 48.54 28.31 19.75
C HIS A 126 47.24 28.77 19.09
N GLY A 127 46.11 28.14 19.44
CA GLY A 127 44.80 28.41 18.88
C GLY A 127 44.58 27.77 17.51
N LEU A 128 43.30 27.62 17.17
CA LEU A 128 42.81 27.06 15.92
C LEU A 128 42.79 28.12 14.82
N ILE A 129 42.97 27.68 13.59
CA ILE A 129 42.58 28.47 12.42
C ILE A 129 41.10 28.18 12.16
N ASN A 130 40.26 29.20 12.30
CA ASN A 130 38.84 29.10 12.02
C ASN A 130 38.51 29.73 10.67
N ALA A 131 37.80 28.95 9.87
CA ALA A 131 37.51 29.21 8.47
C ALA A 131 36.00 29.10 8.28
N TYR A 132 35.35 30.24 8.04
CA TYR A 132 33.91 30.29 7.81
C TYR A 132 33.65 30.64 6.34
N GLY A 133 32.83 29.84 5.66
CA GLY A 133 32.40 30.07 4.28
C GLY A 133 30.90 29.88 4.13
N GLU A 134 30.26 30.72 3.34
CA GLU A 134 28.84 30.59 3.00
C GLU A 134 28.62 30.93 1.52
N SER A 135 27.54 30.43 0.94
CA SER A 135 27.18 30.83 -0.41
C SER A 135 26.75 32.30 -0.48
N ASP A 136 27.16 33.01 -1.54
CA ASP A 136 26.51 34.26 -1.93
C ASP A 136 25.14 33.91 -2.49
N THR A 137 24.15 33.72 -1.60
CA THR A 137 22.82 33.19 -1.94
C THR A 137 22.13 34.02 -3.05
N PRO A 138 22.17 35.37 -3.04
CA PRO A 138 21.64 36.19 -4.13
C PRO A 138 22.22 35.88 -5.51
N LYS A 139 23.50 35.48 -5.60
CA LYS A 139 24.17 35.17 -6.88
C LYS A 139 24.10 33.69 -7.25
N SER A 140 24.35 32.80 -6.29
CA SER A 140 24.44 31.35 -6.51
C SER A 140 23.08 30.65 -6.57
N GLY A 141 22.03 31.24 -5.98
CA GLY A 141 20.73 30.59 -5.83
C GLY A 141 20.70 29.42 -4.84
N LEU A 142 21.84 29.15 -4.18
CA LEU A 142 22.02 28.12 -3.17
C LEU A 142 22.23 28.77 -1.81
N SER A 143 21.78 28.14 -0.74
CA SER A 143 22.08 28.57 0.63
C SER A 143 22.79 27.44 1.37
N TRP A 144 24.04 27.69 1.74
CA TRP A 144 24.82 26.79 2.58
C TRP A 144 25.85 27.54 3.41
N VAL A 145 26.26 26.93 4.51
CA VAL A 145 27.29 27.40 5.44
C VAL A 145 28.25 26.25 5.74
N ALA A 146 29.55 26.53 5.70
CA ALA A 146 30.63 25.64 6.09
C ALA A 146 31.48 26.36 7.16
N ASN A 147 31.40 25.90 8.40
CA ASN A 147 32.25 26.38 9.50
C ASN A 147 33.33 25.33 9.77
N GLN A 148 34.60 25.75 9.74
CA GLN A 148 35.73 24.82 9.83
C GLN A 148 36.73 25.26 10.89
N THR A 149 37.35 24.29 11.55
CA THR A 149 38.51 24.49 12.42
C THR A 149 39.64 23.58 11.98
N TRP A 150 40.83 24.16 11.91
CA TRP A 150 42.02 23.47 11.42
C TRP A 150 43.08 23.42 12.52
N GLY A 151 43.74 22.28 12.61
CA GLY A 151 44.73 22.01 13.64
C GLY A 151 45.44 20.69 13.41
N PHE A 152 46.07 20.17 14.47
CA PHE A 152 46.78 18.90 14.45
C PHE A 152 46.18 17.93 15.46
N GLU A 153 46.08 16.66 15.08
CA GLU A 153 45.58 15.57 15.93
C GLU A 153 46.49 14.35 15.83
N GLU A 154 46.44 13.48 16.85
CA GLU A 154 47.05 12.15 16.80
C GLU A 154 46.03 11.12 16.31
N ILE A 155 46.29 10.52 15.15
CA ILE A 155 45.43 9.51 14.53
C ILE A 155 46.29 8.30 14.18
N ASP A 156 45.99 7.15 14.79
CA ASP A 156 46.75 5.90 14.70
C ASP A 156 48.22 6.06 15.14
N GLY A 157 48.46 6.89 16.17
CA GLY A 157 49.81 7.16 16.70
C GLY A 157 50.66 8.11 15.86
N GLU A 158 50.10 8.68 14.79
CA GLU A 158 50.76 9.67 13.94
C GLU A 158 50.09 11.04 14.08
N ARG A 159 50.90 12.09 14.22
CA ARG A 159 50.44 13.49 14.19
C ARG A 159 50.06 13.90 12.78
N LYS A 160 48.85 14.43 12.56
CA LYS A 160 48.34 14.79 11.22
C LYS A 160 47.69 16.17 11.23
N TYR A 161 47.80 16.88 10.11
CA TYR A 161 47.01 18.08 9.86
C TYR A 161 45.56 17.70 9.52
N VAL A 162 44.62 18.22 10.30
CA VAL A 162 43.19 17.87 10.23
C VAL A 162 42.34 19.13 10.08
N ARG A 163 41.23 19.01 9.35
CA ARG A 163 40.19 20.03 9.22
C ARG A 163 38.86 19.42 9.63
N HIS A 164 38.26 19.93 10.70
CA HIS A 164 36.88 19.62 11.03
C HIS A 164 35.96 20.57 10.27
N VAL A 165 34.90 20.03 9.67
CA VAL A 165 33.95 20.78 8.84
C VAL A 165 32.52 20.53 9.33
N ASP A 166 31.90 21.58 9.85
CA ASP A 166 30.49 21.62 10.22
C ASP A 166 29.71 22.30 9.08
N PHE A 167 28.83 21.55 8.40
CA PHE A 167 28.19 21.99 7.17
C PHE A 167 26.66 22.00 7.27
N THR A 168 26.03 23.08 6.81
CA THR A 168 24.58 23.25 6.73
C THR A 168 24.14 23.63 5.32
N GLY A 169 23.21 22.89 4.69
CA GLY A 169 22.69 23.18 3.34
C GLY A 169 21.16 23.35 3.28
N SER A 170 20.66 24.06 2.27
CA SER A 170 19.25 24.51 2.15
C SER A 170 18.27 23.57 1.45
N ASP A 171 18.72 22.47 0.86
CA ASP A 171 17.86 21.55 0.12
C ASP A 171 17.04 20.61 1.03
N GLU A 172 17.29 20.62 2.34
CA GLU A 172 16.49 19.84 3.27
C GLU A 172 15.20 20.57 3.70
N PRO A 173 14.07 19.86 3.83
CA PRO A 173 12.85 20.44 4.35
C PRO A 173 13.07 20.99 5.76
N SER A 174 12.86 22.29 5.95
CA SER A 174 12.77 22.88 7.28
C SER A 174 11.36 22.69 7.87
N PRO A 175 11.19 22.46 9.18
CA PRO A 175 9.87 22.29 9.79
C PRO A 175 9.04 23.58 9.65
N TRP A 176 7.80 23.46 9.19
CA TRP A 176 6.82 24.54 9.19
C TRP A 176 6.49 24.98 10.62
N LEU A 177 6.37 24.02 11.54
CA LEU A 177 6.20 24.20 12.97
C LEU A 177 7.48 24.63 13.71
N GLN A 178 8.48 25.12 12.96
CA GLN A 178 9.69 25.78 13.47
C GLN A 178 10.06 27.03 12.66
N ARG A 179 9.16 27.49 11.77
CA ARG A 179 9.47 28.60 10.86
C ARG A 179 9.55 29.93 11.61
N THR A 180 10.58 30.70 11.29
CA THR A 180 10.77 32.08 11.73
C THR A 180 10.54 33.04 10.57
N TRP A 181 9.80 34.11 10.81
CA TRP A 181 9.55 35.19 9.87
C TRP A 181 10.10 36.50 10.42
N THR A 182 10.88 37.22 9.63
CA THR A 182 11.34 38.56 9.99
C THR A 182 10.49 39.58 9.23
N VAL A 183 9.68 40.35 9.96
CA VAL A 183 8.83 41.41 9.40
C VAL A 183 9.22 42.73 10.05
N ARG A 184 9.64 43.71 9.24
CA ARG A 184 10.06 45.06 9.69
C ARG A 184 11.13 45.01 10.82
N GLY A 185 12.14 44.16 10.66
CA GLY A 185 13.23 44.02 11.64
C GLY A 185 12.86 43.27 12.93
N ARG A 186 11.62 42.76 13.07
CA ARG A 186 11.22 41.91 14.19
C ARG A 186 11.04 40.47 13.72
N THR A 187 11.66 39.54 14.44
CA THR A 187 11.57 38.11 14.14
C THR A 187 10.48 37.46 14.98
N PHE A 188 9.50 36.85 14.33
CA PHE A 188 8.43 36.06 14.92
C PHE A 188 8.67 34.60 14.57
N GLY A 189 8.55 33.67 15.53
CA GLY A 189 8.72 32.24 15.26
C GLY A 189 7.66 31.40 15.95
N LEU A 190 7.29 30.29 15.32
CA LEU A 190 6.52 29.21 15.95
C LEU A 190 7.47 28.06 16.29
N PRO A 191 8.18 28.04 17.43
CA PRO A 191 9.11 26.96 17.77
C PRO A 191 8.38 25.74 18.35
N VAL A 192 7.27 25.32 17.74
CA VAL A 192 6.40 24.26 18.26
C VAL A 192 7.15 22.94 18.30
N GLU A 193 7.81 22.56 17.20
CA GLU A 193 8.62 21.34 17.13
C GLU A 193 9.77 21.35 18.13
N GLY A 194 10.61 22.39 18.06
CA GLY A 194 11.76 22.51 18.97
C GLY A 194 11.37 22.59 20.46
N ARG A 195 10.20 23.15 20.81
CA ARG A 195 9.69 23.15 22.19
C ARG A 195 9.14 21.78 22.59
N PHE A 196 8.38 21.14 21.70
CA PHE A 196 7.85 19.80 21.93
C PHE A 196 8.99 18.80 22.14
N MET A 197 9.96 18.75 21.22
CA MET A 197 11.11 17.86 21.27
C MET A 197 11.94 18.02 22.54
N ARG A 198 12.14 19.25 23.01
CA ARG A 198 12.83 19.54 24.28
C ARG A 198 12.03 19.03 25.48
N ARG A 199 10.72 19.27 25.51
CA ARG A 199 9.84 18.83 26.61
C ARG A 199 9.74 17.31 26.68
N THR A 200 9.74 16.62 25.55
CA THR A 200 9.60 15.16 25.45
C THR A 200 10.93 14.42 25.34
N ARG A 201 12.08 15.10 25.52
CA ARG A 201 13.41 14.46 25.41
C ARG A 201 13.59 13.29 26.38
N HIS A 202 13.04 13.36 27.58
CA HIS A 202 13.11 12.27 28.55
C HIS A 202 12.36 11.00 28.11
N LEU A 203 11.42 11.13 27.16
CA LEU A 203 10.63 10.01 26.63
C LEU A 203 11.35 9.24 25.52
N THR A 204 12.53 9.68 25.09
CA THR A 204 13.34 8.98 24.05
C THR A 204 14.28 7.93 24.63
N ALA A 205 14.14 7.60 25.91
CA ALA A 205 15.00 6.61 26.57
C ALA A 205 14.74 5.21 25.97
N PRO A 206 15.78 4.43 25.59
CA PRO A 206 15.60 3.13 24.92
C PRO A 206 14.75 2.12 25.72
N TRP A 207 14.78 2.17 27.05
CA TRP A 207 13.99 1.27 27.90
C TRP A 207 12.47 1.50 27.77
N LEU A 208 12.03 2.72 27.44
CA LEU A 208 10.61 3.01 27.18
C LEU A 208 10.13 2.33 25.91
N LEU A 209 10.99 2.20 24.90
CA LEU A 209 10.69 1.42 23.70
C LEU A 209 10.56 -0.07 24.04
N VAL A 210 11.45 -0.62 24.86
CA VAL A 210 11.36 -2.03 25.31
C VAL A 210 10.05 -2.28 26.06
N LEU A 211 9.70 -1.38 26.98
CA LEU A 211 8.43 -1.46 27.71
C LEU A 211 7.23 -1.37 26.77
N LEU A 212 7.22 -0.40 25.85
CA LEU A 212 6.13 -0.24 24.88
C LEU A 212 6.00 -1.48 23.99
N SER A 213 7.11 -2.05 23.52
CA SER A 213 7.10 -3.28 22.72
C SER A 213 6.48 -4.45 23.49
N ALA A 214 6.82 -4.64 24.77
CA ALA A 214 6.22 -5.68 25.59
C ALA A 214 4.71 -5.47 25.78
N VAL A 215 4.30 -4.25 26.14
CA VAL A 215 2.88 -3.88 26.29
C VAL A 215 2.12 -4.06 24.97
N TYR A 216 2.72 -3.67 23.86
CA TYR A 216 2.14 -3.78 22.52
C TYR A 216 1.90 -5.24 22.12
N ILE A 217 2.92 -6.09 22.24
CA ILE A 217 2.82 -7.51 21.90
C ILE A 217 1.74 -8.20 22.74
N ILE A 218 1.72 -7.93 24.04
CA ILE A 218 0.68 -8.45 24.95
C ILE A 218 -0.70 -7.94 24.53
N GLY A 219 -0.84 -6.64 24.27
CA GLY A 219 -2.09 -6.01 23.84
C GLY A 219 -2.63 -6.62 22.54
N VAL A 220 -1.81 -6.69 21.50
CA VAL A 220 -2.18 -7.31 20.22
C VAL A 220 -2.56 -8.78 20.39
N ALA A 221 -1.85 -9.54 21.22
CA ALA A 221 -2.20 -10.93 21.48
C ALA A 221 -3.58 -11.07 22.13
N PHE A 222 -3.92 -10.21 23.10
CA PHE A 222 -5.25 -10.19 23.72
C PHE A 222 -6.34 -9.77 22.73
N PHE A 223 -6.12 -8.71 21.95
CA PHE A 223 -7.06 -8.27 20.91
C PHE A 223 -7.29 -9.33 19.85
N SER A 224 -6.22 -9.95 19.33
CA SER A 224 -6.30 -11.00 18.33
C SER A 224 -7.04 -12.23 18.87
N ARG A 225 -6.75 -12.62 20.12
CA ARG A 225 -7.47 -13.70 20.80
C ARG A 225 -8.97 -13.40 20.90
N ALA A 226 -9.35 -12.20 21.31
CA ALA A 226 -10.76 -11.81 21.42
C ALA A 226 -11.46 -11.67 20.05
N GLN A 227 -10.75 -11.19 19.04
CA GLN A 227 -11.26 -11.03 17.68
C GLN A 227 -11.55 -12.37 17.00
N SER A 228 -10.66 -13.35 17.14
CA SER A 228 -10.66 -14.51 16.24
C SER A 228 -10.57 -15.88 16.93
N PHE A 229 -10.07 -15.98 18.16
CA PHE A 229 -9.69 -17.28 18.75
C PHE A 229 -10.51 -17.68 20.00
N GLN A 230 -11.57 -16.94 20.32
CA GLN A 230 -12.50 -17.27 21.41
C GLN A 230 -13.79 -17.94 20.94
N VAL A 231 -14.07 -17.89 19.64
CA VAL A 231 -15.23 -18.49 19.00
C VAL A 231 -14.73 -19.69 18.15
N PRO A 232 -15.49 -20.80 18.04
CA PRO A 232 -15.08 -21.96 17.26
C PRO A 232 -14.70 -21.58 15.82
N SER A 233 -13.57 -22.10 15.33
CA SER A 233 -13.02 -21.70 14.03
C SER A 233 -13.93 -22.02 12.84
N ASP A 234 -14.69 -23.11 12.94
CA ASP A 234 -15.67 -23.58 11.96
C ASP A 234 -16.92 -22.69 11.88
N SER A 235 -17.20 -21.88 12.90
CA SER A 235 -18.29 -20.91 12.87
C SER A 235 -17.94 -19.60 12.16
N PHE A 236 -16.66 -19.31 11.94
CA PHE A 236 -16.27 -18.08 11.25
C PHE A 236 -16.54 -18.18 9.75
N ILE A 237 -17.42 -17.30 9.26
CA ILE A 237 -17.78 -17.25 7.84
C ILE A 237 -17.42 -15.91 7.22
N GLY A 238 -17.08 -15.94 5.93
CA GLY A 238 -16.90 -14.73 5.13
C GLY A 238 -18.23 -14.07 4.77
N CYS A 239 -18.20 -12.79 4.38
CA CYS A 239 -19.41 -12.05 4.00
C CYS A 239 -20.12 -12.60 2.74
N THR A 240 -19.47 -13.47 1.97
CA THR A 240 -20.04 -14.14 0.78
C THR A 240 -20.44 -15.59 1.04
N ALA A 241 -20.38 -16.05 2.30
CA ALA A 241 -20.77 -17.42 2.64
C ALA A 241 -22.26 -17.65 2.39
N THR A 242 -22.56 -18.80 1.80
CA THR A 242 -23.88 -19.20 1.32
C THR A 242 -24.01 -20.71 1.39
N TYR A 243 -25.24 -21.23 1.44
CA TYR A 243 -25.51 -22.68 1.40
C TYR A 243 -25.67 -23.20 -0.02
N TRP A 244 -25.91 -22.33 -0.99
CA TRP A 244 -26.14 -22.72 -2.37
C TRP A 244 -25.19 -21.98 -3.31
N THR A 245 -24.38 -22.73 -4.03
CA THR A 245 -23.40 -22.20 -4.97
C THR A 245 -24.05 -21.81 -6.30
N ALA A 246 -23.36 -20.96 -7.07
CA ALA A 246 -23.80 -20.53 -8.39
C ALA A 246 -24.01 -21.69 -9.38
N ASN A 247 -24.98 -21.54 -10.28
CA ASN A 247 -25.27 -22.44 -11.41
C ASN A 247 -25.46 -23.91 -10.96
N ASP A 248 -24.72 -24.83 -11.57
CA ASP A 248 -24.67 -26.27 -11.34
C ASP A 248 -23.71 -26.67 -10.20
N GLY A 249 -23.14 -25.72 -9.45
CA GLY A 249 -22.17 -26.02 -8.40
C GLY A 249 -22.70 -26.91 -7.25
N CYS A 250 -24.02 -26.95 -7.07
CA CYS A 250 -24.67 -27.85 -6.11
C CYS A 250 -24.96 -29.24 -6.68
N GLY A 251 -24.65 -29.48 -7.96
CA GLY A 251 -24.90 -30.71 -8.69
C GLY A 251 -26.39 -31.03 -8.87
N LEU A 252 -26.63 -32.19 -9.50
CA LEU A 252 -27.96 -32.69 -9.78
C LEU A 252 -28.83 -32.74 -8.51
N ASP A 253 -30.02 -32.16 -8.59
CA ASP A 253 -30.98 -31.99 -7.51
C ASP A 253 -30.44 -31.28 -6.25
N GLY A 254 -29.29 -30.59 -6.37
CA GLY A 254 -28.65 -29.88 -5.27
C GLY A 254 -27.87 -30.75 -4.28
N GLN A 255 -27.65 -32.03 -4.61
CA GLN A 255 -27.09 -33.04 -3.72
C GLN A 255 -25.75 -32.66 -3.05
N SER A 256 -24.93 -31.83 -3.71
CA SER A 256 -23.64 -31.36 -3.19
C SER A 256 -23.78 -30.22 -2.17
N CYS A 257 -24.96 -29.62 -2.07
CA CYS A 257 -25.29 -28.55 -1.12
C CYS A 257 -26.23 -29.04 0.01
N ALA A 258 -26.41 -30.36 0.13
CA ALA A 258 -27.03 -30.96 1.30
C ALA A 258 -26.17 -30.72 2.56
N PRO A 259 -26.77 -30.70 3.78
CA PRO A 259 -28.17 -30.99 4.10
C PRO A 259 -29.12 -29.83 3.78
N PHE A 260 -30.38 -30.14 3.47
CA PHE A 260 -31.40 -29.13 3.12
C PHE A 260 -32.26 -28.66 4.29
N SER A 261 -32.41 -29.47 5.35
CA SER A 261 -33.31 -29.20 6.48
C SER A 261 -32.84 -29.91 7.76
N ASN A 262 -33.48 -29.59 8.89
CA ASN A 262 -33.24 -30.22 10.21
C ASN A 262 -31.79 -30.12 10.69
N THR A 263 -31.06 -29.11 10.23
CA THR A 263 -29.71 -28.80 10.68
C THR A 263 -29.64 -27.34 11.09
N THR A 264 -28.82 -27.10 12.10
CA THR A 264 -28.51 -25.77 12.60
C THR A 264 -27.04 -25.52 12.46
N PHE A 265 -26.66 -24.28 12.21
CA PHE A 265 -25.27 -23.86 12.11
C PHE A 265 -25.09 -22.55 12.85
N ASP A 266 -24.22 -22.56 13.84
CA ASP A 266 -23.81 -21.37 14.55
C ASP A 266 -22.71 -20.68 13.77
N PHE A 267 -22.87 -19.39 13.50
CA PHE A 267 -21.96 -18.62 12.69
C PHE A 267 -21.50 -17.35 13.40
N ARG A 268 -20.36 -16.83 12.96
CA ARG A 268 -19.85 -15.50 13.26
C ARG A 268 -19.49 -14.75 11.99
N CYS A 269 -20.07 -13.57 11.85
CA CYS A 269 -19.84 -12.66 10.73
C CYS A 269 -18.93 -11.49 11.13
N PRO A 270 -17.99 -11.10 10.25
CA PRO A 270 -17.23 -9.87 10.44
C PRO A 270 -18.10 -8.61 10.26
N ALA A 271 -17.59 -7.46 10.67
CA ALA A 271 -18.19 -6.18 10.35
C ALA A 271 -18.13 -5.87 8.84
N GLN A 272 -18.94 -4.91 8.42
CA GLN A 272 -18.95 -4.29 7.08
C GLN A 272 -19.40 -5.21 5.93
N CYS A 273 -20.11 -6.30 6.22
CA CYS A 273 -20.64 -7.20 5.20
C CYS A 273 -21.73 -6.56 4.31
N ALA A 274 -22.40 -5.48 4.72
CA ALA A 274 -23.40 -4.81 3.88
C ALA A 274 -22.84 -4.24 2.57
N SER A 275 -21.52 -4.01 2.51
CA SER A 275 -20.85 -3.49 1.32
C SER A 275 -20.17 -4.54 0.45
N VAL A 276 -20.28 -5.82 0.82
CA VAL A 276 -19.74 -6.91 0.02
C VAL A 276 -20.77 -7.30 -1.01
N VAL A 277 -20.41 -7.18 -2.28
CA VAL A 277 -21.32 -7.28 -3.41
C VAL A 277 -20.86 -8.32 -4.42
N LEU A 278 -21.80 -8.85 -5.20
CA LEU A 278 -21.50 -9.61 -6.40
C LEU A 278 -20.66 -8.76 -7.36
N GLN A 279 -19.54 -9.32 -7.83
CA GLN A 279 -18.61 -8.67 -8.77
C GLN A 279 -18.92 -9.03 -10.22
N ASN A 280 -19.71 -10.08 -10.43
CA ASN A 280 -20.21 -10.52 -11.71
C ASN A 280 -21.74 -10.69 -11.59
N PRO A 281 -22.48 -10.51 -12.69
CA PRO A 281 -23.92 -10.72 -12.69
C PRO A 281 -24.31 -12.14 -12.23
N ARG A 282 -25.40 -12.22 -11.46
CA ARG A 282 -26.03 -13.47 -11.03
C ARG A 282 -27.50 -13.47 -11.42
N THR A 283 -27.90 -14.44 -12.24
CA THR A 283 -29.31 -14.64 -12.58
C THR A 283 -30.01 -15.53 -11.55
N ILE A 284 -31.07 -15.00 -10.95
CA ILE A 284 -31.97 -15.64 -10.00
C ILE A 284 -33.39 -15.62 -10.58
N GLY A 285 -33.96 -16.78 -10.87
CA GLY A 285 -35.21 -16.87 -11.63
C GLY A 285 -35.09 -16.13 -12.96
N ASN A 286 -35.83 -15.03 -13.14
CA ASN A 286 -35.77 -14.13 -14.30
C ASN A 286 -35.11 -12.76 -14.02
N GLU A 287 -34.54 -12.55 -12.85
CA GLU A 287 -33.87 -11.29 -12.47
C GLU A 287 -32.35 -11.48 -12.45
N GLN A 288 -31.60 -10.47 -12.89
CA GLN A 288 -30.13 -10.47 -12.85
C GLN A 288 -29.63 -9.43 -11.84
N ILE A 289 -28.89 -9.89 -10.83
CA ILE A 289 -28.33 -9.07 -9.76
C ILE A 289 -26.85 -8.79 -10.05
N ASN A 290 -26.41 -7.54 -9.92
CA ASN A 290 -25.00 -7.17 -10.04
C ASN A 290 -24.67 -5.98 -9.13
N PHE A 291 -23.44 -5.93 -8.60
CA PHE A 291 -22.94 -4.88 -7.69
C PHE A 291 -23.81 -4.63 -6.45
N GLN A 292 -24.54 -5.66 -5.99
CA GLN A 292 -25.29 -5.66 -4.74
C GLN A 292 -25.03 -6.97 -3.96
N PRO A 293 -25.24 -7.01 -2.63
CA PRO A 293 -25.20 -8.26 -1.88
C PRO A 293 -26.27 -9.23 -2.40
N LEU A 294 -25.94 -10.52 -2.51
CA LEU A 294 -26.90 -11.53 -2.96
C LEU A 294 -27.89 -11.84 -1.82
N LEU A 295 -29.14 -11.41 -1.99
CA LEU A 295 -30.22 -11.61 -1.02
C LEU A 295 -31.52 -11.96 -1.74
N VAL A 296 -32.14 -13.07 -1.36
CA VAL A 296 -33.40 -13.55 -1.93
C VAL A 296 -34.35 -13.94 -0.79
N GLY A 297 -35.51 -13.30 -0.72
CA GLY A 297 -36.51 -13.53 0.32
C GLY A 297 -36.39 -12.63 1.56
N GLY A 298 -36.84 -13.12 2.70
CA GLY A 298 -36.84 -12.42 3.99
C GLY A 298 -38.03 -11.50 4.24
N GLY A 299 -38.98 -11.40 3.30
CA GLY A 299 -40.16 -10.53 3.39
C GLY A 299 -41.43 -11.18 3.95
N ASP A 300 -41.41 -12.47 4.26
CA ASP A 300 -42.48 -13.19 4.96
C ASP A 300 -42.41 -12.99 6.48
N ASP A 301 -43.46 -13.40 7.19
CA ASP A 301 -43.60 -13.21 8.65
C ASP A 301 -42.48 -13.87 9.47
N GLN A 302 -41.79 -14.87 8.92
CA GLN A 302 -40.69 -15.58 9.57
C GLN A 302 -39.30 -15.20 9.02
N SER A 303 -39.22 -14.21 8.11
CA SER A 303 -37.97 -13.77 7.47
C SER A 303 -37.17 -14.95 6.88
N THR A 304 -37.82 -15.74 6.04
CA THR A 304 -37.26 -16.91 5.35
C THR A 304 -36.42 -16.48 4.15
N TYR A 305 -35.13 -16.81 4.20
CA TYR A 305 -34.17 -16.53 3.13
C TYR A 305 -33.91 -17.77 2.27
N ARG A 306 -33.64 -17.56 0.98
CA ARG A 306 -33.24 -18.63 0.07
C ARG A 306 -31.77 -19.01 0.29
N GLY A 307 -31.44 -20.27 0.07
CA GLY A 307 -30.15 -20.88 0.36
C GLY A 307 -28.92 -20.22 -0.27
N ASP A 308 -29.09 -19.50 -1.38
CA ASP A 308 -28.03 -18.79 -2.08
C ASP A 308 -27.73 -17.39 -1.51
N SER A 309 -28.59 -16.87 -0.62
CA SER A 309 -28.39 -15.59 0.04
C SER A 309 -27.11 -15.55 0.87
N PHE A 310 -26.38 -14.44 0.82
CA PHE A 310 -25.23 -14.21 1.69
C PHE A 310 -25.68 -14.17 3.16
N ILE A 311 -25.26 -15.14 3.95
CA ILE A 311 -25.73 -15.36 5.34
C ILE A 311 -25.55 -14.09 6.18
N CYS A 312 -24.37 -13.46 6.12
CA CYS A 312 -24.09 -12.25 6.88
C CYS A 312 -24.92 -11.04 6.43
N ALA A 313 -25.19 -10.89 5.13
CA ALA A 313 -26.05 -9.81 4.64
C ALA A 313 -27.52 -10.05 5.05
N ALA A 314 -27.98 -11.31 5.03
CA ALA A 314 -29.32 -11.67 5.46
C ALA A 314 -29.50 -11.40 6.97
N ALA A 315 -28.52 -11.80 7.80
CA ALA A 315 -28.53 -11.52 9.24
C ALA A 315 -28.51 -10.02 9.56
N LEU A 316 -27.83 -9.21 8.73
CA LEU A 316 -27.86 -7.75 8.82
C LEU A 316 -29.23 -7.17 8.46
N GLN A 317 -29.86 -7.66 7.39
CA GLN A 317 -31.18 -7.21 6.96
C GLN A 317 -32.27 -7.58 7.99
N ASP A 318 -32.18 -8.78 8.55
CA ASP A 318 -33.06 -9.28 9.61
C ASP A 318 -32.89 -8.50 10.92
N GLY A 319 -31.65 -8.06 11.19
CA GLY A 319 -31.31 -7.25 12.37
C GLY A 319 -30.73 -8.04 13.52
N LEU A 320 -30.34 -9.29 13.28
CA LEU A 320 -29.65 -10.16 14.23
C LEU A 320 -28.25 -9.64 14.57
N ILE A 321 -27.57 -9.04 13.59
CA ILE A 321 -26.20 -8.53 13.73
C ILE A 321 -26.11 -7.07 13.26
N SER A 322 -24.97 -6.41 13.52
CA SER A 322 -24.76 -5.00 13.15
C SER A 322 -23.68 -4.84 12.07
N ASN A 323 -23.86 -3.88 11.17
CA ASN A 323 -22.87 -3.66 10.11
C ASN A 323 -21.55 -3.09 10.64
N SER A 324 -21.56 -2.38 11.78
CA SER A 324 -20.36 -1.77 12.34
C SER A 324 -19.53 -2.72 13.21
N ARG A 325 -20.16 -3.76 13.78
CA ARG A 325 -19.53 -4.67 14.75
C ARG A 325 -19.64 -6.14 14.38
N GLY A 326 -20.26 -6.49 13.26
CA GLY A 326 -20.56 -7.89 12.94
C GLY A 326 -21.51 -8.50 13.98
N GLY A 327 -21.39 -9.80 14.19
CA GLY A 327 -22.13 -10.52 15.21
C GLY A 327 -22.11 -12.03 14.99
N CYS A 328 -22.80 -12.77 15.88
CA CYS A 328 -23.05 -14.20 15.70
C CYS A 328 -24.55 -14.45 15.61
N GLY A 329 -24.90 -15.60 15.05
CA GLY A 329 -26.26 -16.09 15.02
C GLY A 329 -26.29 -17.58 14.76
N THR A 330 -27.48 -18.15 14.83
CA THR A 330 -27.71 -19.54 14.42
C THR A 330 -28.61 -19.55 13.20
N VAL A 331 -28.17 -20.19 12.13
CA VAL A 331 -29.00 -20.51 10.98
C VAL A 331 -29.76 -21.80 11.25
N ILE A 332 -31.03 -21.84 10.89
CA ILE A 332 -31.90 -23.02 10.93
C ILE A 332 -32.33 -23.32 9.49
N LEU A 333 -32.00 -24.51 8.98
CA LEU A 333 -32.41 -24.94 7.65
C LEU A 333 -33.85 -25.50 7.67
N GLU A 334 -34.71 -24.92 6.85
CA GLU A 334 -36.15 -25.23 6.78
C GLU A 334 -36.50 -26.15 5.60
N GLY A 335 -35.57 -26.34 4.65
CA GLY A 335 -35.79 -27.15 3.45
C GLY A 335 -36.57 -26.43 2.37
N ASN A 336 -37.44 -27.16 1.68
CA ASN A 336 -38.17 -26.66 0.53
C ASN A 336 -39.11 -25.52 0.92
N PHE A 337 -39.01 -24.41 0.19
CA PHE A 337 -39.86 -23.24 0.38
C PHE A 337 -40.29 -22.68 -0.98
N THR A 338 -41.51 -22.16 -1.03
CA THR A 338 -42.11 -21.61 -2.25
C THR A 338 -42.46 -20.15 -2.01
N ASN A 339 -42.20 -19.32 -3.02
CA ASN A 339 -42.56 -17.90 -3.03
C ASN A 339 -41.84 -17.06 -1.96
N PHE A 340 -40.55 -16.80 -2.20
CA PHE A 340 -39.75 -15.89 -1.38
C PHE A 340 -40.15 -14.44 -1.66
N LEU A 341 -40.62 -13.74 -0.63
CA LEU A 341 -41.05 -12.35 -0.74
C LEU A 341 -39.86 -11.39 -0.56
N PRO A 342 -39.71 -10.35 -1.41
CA PRO A 342 -38.65 -9.35 -1.28
C PRO A 342 -38.85 -8.47 -0.04
N ARG A 343 -37.76 -7.90 0.47
CA ARG A 343 -37.77 -6.96 1.60
C ARG A 343 -36.68 -5.91 1.43
N SER A 344 -36.98 -4.69 1.86
CA SER A 344 -35.98 -3.66 2.08
C SER A 344 -35.94 -3.27 3.56
N ALA A 345 -34.81 -3.54 4.22
CA ALA A 345 -34.63 -3.21 5.62
C ALA A 345 -33.15 -2.91 5.90
N ARG A 346 -32.89 -1.97 6.82
CA ARG A 346 -31.54 -1.63 7.31
C ARG A 346 -30.52 -1.31 6.20
N GLY A 347 -30.99 -0.73 5.10
CA GLY A 347 -30.16 -0.35 3.95
C GLY A 347 -29.81 -1.50 3.00
N LEU A 348 -30.44 -2.67 3.16
CA LEU A 348 -30.29 -3.84 2.29
C LEU A 348 -31.63 -4.20 1.65
N THR A 349 -31.59 -4.50 0.36
CA THR A 349 -32.75 -4.93 -0.43
C THR A 349 -32.52 -6.34 -0.92
N SER A 350 -33.51 -7.20 -0.73
CA SER A 350 -33.58 -8.55 -1.30
C SER A 350 -34.56 -8.58 -2.46
N ILE A 351 -34.31 -9.48 -3.41
CA ILE A 351 -35.26 -9.77 -4.50
C ILE A 351 -36.24 -10.87 -4.09
N GLY A 352 -37.33 -10.97 -4.84
CA GLY A 352 -38.28 -12.07 -4.70
C GLY A 352 -37.87 -13.28 -5.52
N PHE A 353 -38.45 -14.43 -5.19
CA PHE A 353 -38.37 -15.62 -6.04
C PHE A 353 -39.71 -16.36 -5.99
N PRO A 354 -40.58 -16.18 -7.01
CA PRO A 354 -41.96 -16.65 -6.97
C PRO A 354 -42.11 -18.15 -7.27
N SER A 355 -41.03 -18.94 -7.24
CA SER A 355 -41.04 -20.39 -7.48
C SER A 355 -40.61 -21.18 -6.24
N THR A 356 -40.42 -22.49 -6.38
CA THR A 356 -39.99 -23.40 -5.32
C THR A 356 -38.47 -23.55 -5.31
N PHE A 357 -37.86 -23.63 -4.14
CA PHE A 357 -36.43 -23.84 -4.00
C PHE A 357 -36.13 -24.79 -2.82
N PRO A 358 -35.23 -25.77 -3.00
CA PRO A 358 -35.07 -26.89 -2.06
C PRO A 358 -34.40 -26.52 -0.73
N LEU A 359 -33.69 -25.39 -0.68
CA LEU A 359 -32.96 -24.95 0.52
C LEU A 359 -33.39 -23.54 0.92
N SER A 360 -33.99 -23.42 2.10
CA SER A 360 -34.30 -22.15 2.74
C SER A 360 -33.81 -22.15 4.17
N PHE A 361 -33.59 -20.96 4.73
CA PHE A 361 -33.12 -20.82 6.08
C PHE A 361 -33.71 -19.62 6.80
N ARG A 362 -33.71 -19.72 8.13
CA ARG A 362 -34.11 -18.67 9.06
C ARG A 362 -33.06 -18.49 10.15
N PHE A 363 -33.21 -17.44 10.94
CA PHE A 363 -32.33 -17.19 12.07
C PHE A 363 -33.01 -17.50 13.41
N SER A 364 -32.25 -18.09 14.33
CA SER A 364 -32.64 -18.17 15.73
C SER A 364 -32.51 -16.80 16.41
N PRO A 365 -33.42 -16.43 17.33
CA PRO A 365 -33.34 -15.17 18.06
C PRO A 365 -32.23 -15.13 19.13
N SER A 366 -31.62 -16.27 19.48
CA SER A 366 -30.57 -16.36 20.51
C SER A 366 -29.18 -16.38 19.91
N ALA A 367 -28.25 -15.62 20.50
CA ALA A 367 -26.84 -15.68 20.12
C ALA A 367 -26.18 -16.98 20.64
N PRO A 368 -25.43 -17.72 19.79
CA PRO A 368 -24.83 -19.00 20.19
C PRO A 368 -23.52 -18.85 20.98
N PHE A 369 -22.88 -17.68 20.92
CA PHE A 369 -21.55 -17.47 21.52
C PHE A 369 -21.46 -16.16 22.31
N ASP A 370 -20.59 -16.17 23.31
CA ASP A 370 -20.06 -14.96 23.93
C ASP A 370 -18.85 -14.46 23.12
N HIS A 371 -18.64 -13.15 22.97
CA HIS A 371 -17.56 -12.51 22.18
C HIS A 371 -17.78 -12.42 20.67
N CYS A 372 -19.01 -12.11 20.24
CA CYS A 372 -19.39 -11.98 18.84
C CYS A 372 -19.02 -10.66 18.15
N ILE A 373 -18.36 -9.75 18.88
CA ILE A 373 -18.13 -8.40 18.42
C ILE A 373 -16.80 -8.34 17.65
N ASP A 374 -16.85 -7.79 16.44
CA ASP A 374 -15.68 -7.42 15.66
C ASP A 374 -14.98 -6.20 16.29
N MET A 375 -13.73 -6.37 16.67
CA MET A 375 -12.87 -5.43 17.40
C MET A 375 -11.82 -4.76 16.50
N ARG A 376 -11.94 -4.87 15.16
CA ARG A 376 -10.93 -4.31 14.23
C ARG A 376 -10.72 -2.81 14.39
N ASN A 377 -11.76 -2.06 14.76
CA ASN A 377 -11.70 -0.62 14.93
C ASN A 377 -10.94 -0.24 16.20
N GLU A 378 -11.13 -0.98 17.28
CA GLU A 378 -10.38 -0.81 18.52
C GLU A 378 -8.90 -1.14 18.33
N ALA A 379 -8.61 -2.23 17.61
CA ALA A 379 -7.23 -2.59 17.25
C ALA A 379 -6.59 -1.48 16.40
N LEU A 380 -7.31 -0.92 15.42
CA LEU A 380 -6.84 0.21 14.62
C LEU A 380 -6.53 1.43 15.48
N ILE A 381 -7.43 1.80 16.40
CA ILE A 381 -7.21 2.94 17.30
C ILE A 381 -5.92 2.73 18.11
N MET A 382 -5.73 1.53 18.69
CA MET A 382 -4.52 1.18 19.40
C MET A 382 -3.27 1.34 18.52
N ASP A 383 -3.26 0.74 17.33
CA ASP A 383 -2.08 0.77 16.45
C ASP A 383 -1.76 2.20 15.94
N VAL A 384 -2.78 3.02 15.65
CA VAL A 384 -2.60 4.43 15.29
C VAL A 384 -1.97 5.21 16.45
N PHE A 385 -2.44 5.00 17.68
CA PHE A 385 -1.84 5.64 18.85
C PHE A 385 -0.40 5.18 19.09
N ILE A 386 -0.12 3.88 18.97
CA ILE A 386 1.23 3.34 19.16
C ILE A 386 2.19 3.88 18.11
N THR A 387 1.80 3.88 16.83
CA THR A 387 2.63 4.44 15.76
C THR A 387 2.86 5.95 15.92
N PHE A 388 1.86 6.69 16.39
CA PHE A 388 2.03 8.10 16.76
C PHE A 388 2.99 8.30 17.94
N ILE A 389 2.90 7.47 18.98
CA ILE A 389 3.81 7.50 20.14
C ILE A 389 5.26 7.24 19.69
N LEU A 390 5.48 6.28 18.80
CA LEU A 390 6.79 5.97 18.22
C LEU A 390 7.36 7.16 17.44
N PHE A 391 6.54 7.81 16.60
CA PHE A 391 6.96 8.97 15.80
C PHE A 391 7.21 10.22 16.64
N ALA A 392 6.26 10.60 17.49
CA ALA A 392 6.25 11.90 18.16
C ALA A 392 7.06 11.88 19.47
N PHE A 393 6.96 10.82 20.27
CA PHE A 393 7.49 10.82 21.63
C PHE A 393 8.79 10.01 21.74
N LEU A 394 8.73 8.71 21.48
CA LEU A 394 9.87 7.79 21.69
C LEU A 394 11.00 8.05 20.71
N ARG A 395 10.69 8.40 19.46
CA ARG A 395 11.66 8.80 18.42
C ARG A 395 12.90 7.89 18.39
N PRO A 396 12.73 6.56 18.24
CA PRO A 396 13.87 5.67 18.15
C PRO A 396 14.68 5.94 16.87
N LYS A 397 15.83 5.29 16.72
CA LYS A 397 16.62 5.40 15.48
C LYS A 397 15.71 5.15 14.26
N PRO A 398 15.83 5.91 13.16
CA PRO A 398 14.88 5.82 12.03
C PRO A 398 14.69 4.42 11.45
N ILE A 399 15.74 3.59 11.45
CA ILE A 399 15.66 2.19 11.01
C ILE A 399 14.79 1.34 11.95
N VAL A 400 14.85 1.59 13.26
CA VAL A 400 14.02 0.90 14.26
C VAL A 400 12.56 1.35 14.12
N LEU A 401 12.31 2.66 13.97
CA LEU A 401 10.99 3.19 13.69
C LEU A 401 10.39 2.53 12.44
N TYR A 402 11.14 2.47 11.35
CA TYR A 402 10.72 1.84 10.11
C TYR A 402 10.27 0.38 10.31
N TRP A 403 11.07 -0.43 11.02
CA TRP A 403 10.72 -1.81 11.29
C TRP A 403 9.51 -1.96 12.22
N CYS A 404 9.33 -1.06 13.19
CA CYS A 404 8.09 -1.03 13.98
C CYS A 404 6.86 -0.81 13.07
N LEU A 405 6.92 0.14 12.13
CA LEU A 405 5.82 0.37 11.18
C LEU A 405 5.57 -0.83 10.26
N VAL A 406 6.63 -1.48 9.77
CA VAL A 406 6.49 -2.69 8.95
C VAL A 406 5.78 -3.79 9.71
N CYS A 407 6.21 -4.06 10.95
CA CYS A 407 5.61 -5.11 11.78
C CYS A 407 4.17 -4.78 12.17
N ILE A 408 3.92 -3.57 12.68
CA ILE A 408 2.58 -3.13 13.09
C ILE A 408 1.62 -3.19 11.91
N GLY A 409 1.99 -2.63 10.75
CA GLY A 409 1.13 -2.60 9.57
C GLY A 409 0.81 -3.97 9.01
N PHE A 410 1.83 -4.85 8.89
CA PHE A 410 1.62 -6.20 8.39
C PHE A 410 0.67 -6.99 9.31
N TRP A 411 0.95 -7.01 10.61
CA TRP A 411 0.14 -7.76 11.57
C TRP A 411 -1.24 -7.15 11.80
N HIS A 412 -1.40 -5.83 11.64
CA HIS A 412 -2.71 -5.19 11.66
C HIS A 412 -3.62 -5.73 10.54
N VAL A 413 -3.07 -5.83 9.32
CA VAL A 413 -3.81 -6.37 8.16
C VAL A 413 -4.15 -7.83 8.37
N THR A 414 -3.15 -8.64 8.72
CA THR A 414 -3.30 -10.09 8.90
C THR A 414 -4.25 -10.47 10.02
N LEU A 415 -4.28 -9.74 11.14
CA LEU A 415 -5.04 -10.14 12.32
C LEU A 415 -6.41 -9.46 12.42
N PHE A 416 -6.58 -8.28 11.80
CA PHE A 416 -7.76 -7.45 12.06
C PHE A 416 -8.43 -6.91 10.79
N SER A 417 -7.74 -6.13 9.96
CA SER A 417 -8.44 -5.34 8.94
C SER A 417 -8.82 -6.12 7.69
N GLN A 418 -8.00 -7.11 7.28
CA GLN A 418 -8.24 -7.91 6.08
C GLN A 418 -7.49 -9.26 6.15
N PRO A 419 -7.85 -10.13 7.10
CA PRO A 419 -7.22 -11.43 7.24
C PRO A 419 -7.54 -12.32 6.02
N ARG A 420 -6.57 -13.15 5.60
CA ARG A 420 -6.72 -14.09 4.47
C ARG A 420 -7.73 -15.20 4.74
N SER A 421 -7.88 -15.57 6.00
CA SER A 421 -8.85 -16.53 6.51
C SER A 421 -9.42 -16.03 7.83
N ASN A 422 -10.62 -16.48 8.19
CA ASN A 422 -11.22 -16.20 9.48
C ASN A 422 -11.49 -17.55 10.18
N PRO A 423 -10.89 -17.82 11.36
CA PRO A 423 -9.83 -17.04 12.00
C PRO A 423 -8.53 -17.00 11.16
N PRO A 424 -7.62 -16.02 11.38
CA PRO A 424 -6.38 -15.90 10.62
C PRO A 424 -5.49 -17.13 10.76
N ASP A 425 -5.02 -17.67 9.62
CA ASP A 425 -4.00 -18.71 9.58
C ASP A 425 -2.63 -18.10 9.86
N LEU A 426 -2.13 -18.31 11.08
CA LEU A 426 -0.85 -17.77 11.51
C LEU A 426 0.34 -18.44 10.81
N ALA A 427 0.24 -19.70 10.40
CA ALA A 427 1.34 -20.39 9.72
C ALA A 427 1.57 -19.78 8.33
N ASP A 428 0.50 -19.59 7.57
CA ASP A 428 0.52 -18.90 6.27
C ASP A 428 0.94 -17.42 6.41
N ALA A 429 0.50 -16.74 7.47
CA ALA A 429 0.93 -15.38 7.78
C ALA A 429 2.45 -15.28 8.00
N PHE A 430 3.03 -16.11 8.86
CA PHE A 430 4.47 -16.13 9.11
C PHE A 430 5.28 -16.51 7.86
N GLY A 431 4.75 -17.43 7.03
CA GLY A 431 5.35 -17.78 5.75
C GLY A 431 5.48 -16.59 4.79
N THR A 432 4.48 -15.71 4.77
CA THR A 432 4.45 -14.50 3.92
C THR A 432 5.21 -13.32 4.54
N PHE A 433 5.27 -13.24 5.88
CA PHE A 433 5.94 -12.16 6.59
C PHE A 433 7.44 -12.11 6.28
N LEU A 434 8.11 -13.26 6.17
CA LEU A 434 9.57 -13.32 5.94
C LEU A 434 9.99 -12.69 4.59
N PRO A 435 9.40 -13.06 3.43
CA PRO A 435 9.67 -12.36 2.17
C PRO A 435 9.26 -10.88 2.22
N ALA A 436 8.18 -10.52 2.92
CA ALA A 436 7.78 -9.13 3.08
C ALA A 436 8.85 -8.30 3.80
N LEU A 437 9.46 -8.84 4.86
CA LEU A 437 10.60 -8.20 5.54
C LEU A 437 11.78 -8.00 4.58
N PHE A 438 12.12 -9.00 3.77
CA PHE A 438 13.23 -8.86 2.80
C PHE A 438 12.98 -7.74 1.78
N ILE A 439 11.76 -7.66 1.23
CA ILE A 439 11.38 -6.59 0.30
C ILE A 439 11.40 -5.22 1.00
N CYS A 440 10.87 -5.14 2.22
CA CYS A 440 10.93 -3.92 3.04
C CYS A 440 12.38 -3.49 3.35
N TYR A 441 13.31 -4.42 3.51
CA TYR A 441 14.73 -4.06 3.60
C TYR A 441 15.26 -3.46 2.30
N GLY A 442 14.83 -3.98 1.14
CA GLY A 442 15.07 -3.36 -0.17
C GLY A 442 14.57 -1.91 -0.24
N PHE A 443 13.34 -1.65 0.20
CA PHE A 443 12.78 -0.29 0.27
C PHE A 443 13.61 0.63 1.17
N TRP A 444 14.05 0.13 2.33
CA TRP A 444 14.93 0.88 3.22
C TRP A 444 16.22 1.32 2.51
N ARG A 445 16.88 0.38 1.84
CA ARG A 445 18.16 0.62 1.15
C ARG A 445 18.02 1.56 -0.05
N LEU A 446 16.93 1.45 -0.79
CA LEU A 446 16.72 2.19 -2.03
C LEU A 446 16.13 3.59 -1.83
N ALA A 447 15.23 3.77 -0.85
CA ALA A 447 14.46 5.01 -0.74
C ALA A 447 14.23 5.52 0.69
N ILE A 448 13.76 4.68 1.61
CA ILE A 448 13.25 5.16 2.92
C ILE A 448 14.36 5.79 3.76
N ARG A 449 15.58 5.24 3.73
CA ARG A 449 16.73 5.76 4.51
C ARG A 449 17.14 7.19 4.18
N PHE A 450 16.72 7.71 3.03
CA PHE A 450 17.05 9.07 2.59
C PHE A 450 16.00 10.10 3.01
N VAL A 451 14.79 9.67 3.39
CA VAL A 451 13.65 10.55 3.64
C VAL A 451 13.20 10.45 5.09
N LEU A 452 12.88 9.24 5.58
CA LEU A 452 12.32 9.03 6.92
C LEU A 452 13.16 9.65 8.05
N PRO A 453 14.52 9.62 8.03
CA PRO A 453 15.30 10.26 9.09
C PRO A 453 14.98 11.73 9.29
N ILE A 454 14.78 12.51 8.23
CA ILE A 454 14.50 13.95 8.34
C ILE A 454 13.15 14.19 9.04
N PHE A 455 12.13 13.43 8.65
CA PHE A 455 10.78 13.58 9.18
C PHE A 455 10.62 13.01 10.59
N SER A 456 11.42 12.01 10.97
CA SER A 456 11.34 11.38 12.30
C SER A 456 12.24 12.06 13.35
N THR A 457 13.34 12.70 12.95
CA THR A 457 14.28 13.32 13.90
C THR A 457 14.18 14.84 13.96
N LYS A 458 13.93 15.52 12.82
CA LYS A 458 13.90 17.01 12.76
C LYS A 458 12.50 17.59 12.93
N MET A 459 11.46 16.87 12.50
CA MET A 459 10.07 17.33 12.54
C MET A 459 9.08 16.21 12.89
N PRO A 460 9.21 15.54 14.05
CA PRO A 460 8.44 14.35 14.39
C PRO A 460 6.91 14.52 14.38
N LEU A 461 6.37 15.69 14.73
CA LEU A 461 4.92 15.97 14.65
C LEU A 461 4.46 16.14 13.20
N GLU A 462 5.20 16.89 12.39
CA GLU A 462 4.91 16.98 10.94
C GLU A 462 5.09 15.64 10.25
N GLY A 463 6.14 14.89 10.60
CA GLY A 463 6.43 13.56 10.09
C GLY A 463 5.32 12.56 10.40
N ALA A 464 4.73 12.63 11.60
CA ALA A 464 3.56 11.85 11.95
C ALA A 464 2.38 12.14 10.99
N VAL A 465 2.16 13.38 10.60
CA VAL A 465 1.09 13.72 9.63
C VAL A 465 1.47 13.29 8.22
N TRP A 466 2.64 13.73 7.73
CA TRP A 466 3.04 13.53 6.34
C TRP A 466 3.34 12.08 5.99
N PHE A 467 3.81 11.27 6.95
CA PHE A 467 4.14 9.86 6.71
C PHE A 467 3.05 8.92 7.24
N LEU A 468 2.63 9.04 8.52
CA LEU A 468 1.67 8.06 9.09
C LEU A 468 0.25 8.21 8.54
N GLY A 469 -0.19 9.44 8.23
CA GLY A 469 -1.53 9.67 7.67
C GLY A 469 -1.77 8.86 6.39
N PRO A 470 -0.97 9.09 5.33
CA PRO A 470 -1.06 8.31 4.10
C PRO A 470 -0.78 6.81 4.27
N TYR A 471 0.11 6.45 5.20
CA TYR A 471 0.40 5.05 5.55
C TYR A 471 -0.83 4.32 6.08
N TRP A 472 -1.55 4.89 7.06
CA TRP A 472 -2.74 4.25 7.62
C TRP A 472 -3.90 4.22 6.62
N VAL A 473 -4.00 5.23 5.74
CA VAL A 473 -4.97 5.22 4.63
C VAL A 473 -4.81 3.96 3.77
N THR A 474 -3.58 3.57 3.40
CA THR A 474 -3.35 2.41 2.51
C THR A 474 -3.11 1.09 3.24
N ILE A 475 -2.77 1.08 4.53
CA ILE A 475 -2.92 -0.13 5.36
C ILE A 475 -4.38 -0.61 5.32
N LEU A 476 -5.33 0.32 5.29
CA LEU A 476 -6.77 0.06 5.21
C LEU A 476 -7.30 0.17 3.77
N THR A 477 -6.54 -0.30 2.77
CA THR A 477 -6.91 -0.24 1.33
C THR A 477 -8.35 -0.75 1.09
N ASN A 478 -8.79 -1.82 1.77
CA ASN A 478 -10.15 -2.36 1.70
C ASN A 478 -11.26 -1.40 2.15
N LEU A 479 -10.93 -0.40 2.97
CA LEU A 479 -11.87 0.60 3.48
C LEU A 479 -11.69 1.97 2.83
N THR A 480 -10.57 2.20 2.14
CA THR A 480 -10.22 3.49 1.55
C THR A 480 -10.21 3.42 0.02
N THR A 481 -9.16 2.85 -0.57
CA THR A 481 -8.93 2.87 -2.02
C THR A 481 -9.83 1.89 -2.78
N ASP A 482 -10.22 0.76 -2.18
CA ASP A 482 -11.13 -0.22 -2.79
C ASP A 482 -12.58 0.29 -2.88
N ARG A 483 -12.89 1.43 -2.23
CA ARG A 483 -14.19 2.12 -2.36
C ARG A 483 -14.27 3.01 -3.59
N ILE A 484 -13.15 3.25 -4.25
CA ILE A 484 -13.13 3.97 -5.51
C ILE A 484 -13.77 3.06 -6.56
N PRO A 485 -14.73 3.54 -7.37
CA PRO A 485 -15.52 2.71 -8.27
C PRO A 485 -14.73 2.25 -9.51
N ILE A 486 -13.62 1.54 -9.31
CA ILE A 486 -12.75 0.99 -10.35
C ILE A 486 -12.27 -0.38 -9.87
N ASN A 487 -13.00 -1.43 -10.23
CA ASN A 487 -12.60 -2.79 -9.85
C ASN A 487 -11.61 -3.39 -10.87
N ARG A 488 -11.76 -3.03 -12.15
CA ARG A 488 -10.93 -3.51 -13.25
C ARG A 488 -10.79 -2.41 -14.30
N LEU A 489 -9.62 -2.30 -14.91
CA LEU A 489 -9.33 -1.32 -15.97
C LEU A 489 -9.80 -1.82 -17.36
N THR A 490 -10.94 -2.50 -17.43
CA THR A 490 -11.57 -2.87 -18.70
C THR A 490 -12.64 -1.86 -19.09
N ALA A 491 -12.85 -1.66 -20.39
CA ALA A 491 -13.86 -0.72 -20.87
C ALA A 491 -15.29 -1.14 -20.48
N ALA A 492 -15.57 -2.44 -20.35
CA ALA A 492 -16.87 -2.94 -19.94
C ALA A 492 -17.14 -2.62 -18.45
N ASP A 493 -16.17 -2.89 -17.58
CA ASP A 493 -16.30 -2.70 -16.13
C ASP A 493 -16.43 -1.20 -15.78
N ILE A 494 -15.63 -0.35 -16.41
CA ILE A 494 -15.68 1.11 -16.19
C ILE A 494 -17.05 1.70 -16.59
N LYS A 495 -17.70 1.15 -17.62
CA LYS A 495 -19.03 1.58 -18.06
C LYS A 495 -20.14 1.02 -17.18
N ALA A 496 -19.98 -0.22 -16.70
CA ALA A 496 -20.97 -0.89 -15.86
C ALA A 496 -20.99 -0.34 -14.43
N GLN A 497 -19.87 0.15 -13.92
CA GLN A 497 -19.74 0.65 -12.55
C GLN A 497 -20.14 2.14 -12.45
N PRO A 498 -21.14 2.50 -11.61
CA PRO A 498 -21.54 3.89 -11.42
C PRO A 498 -20.37 4.77 -10.94
N GLY A 499 -20.05 5.83 -11.69
CA GLY A 499 -18.99 6.78 -11.35
C GLY A 499 -17.55 6.34 -11.71
N GLY A 500 -17.36 5.17 -12.33
CA GLY A 500 -16.03 4.63 -12.61
C GLY A 500 -15.19 5.48 -13.57
N LEU A 501 -15.80 6.02 -14.64
CA LEU A 501 -15.11 6.91 -15.58
C LEU A 501 -14.60 8.20 -14.90
N THR A 502 -15.44 8.82 -14.07
CA THR A 502 -15.08 10.04 -13.34
C THR A 502 -13.92 9.79 -12.37
N ALA A 503 -13.98 8.69 -11.61
CA ALA A 503 -12.90 8.28 -10.71
C ALA A 503 -11.57 8.07 -11.45
N LEU A 504 -11.61 7.41 -12.62
CA LEU A 504 -10.41 7.14 -13.42
C LEU A 504 -9.74 8.43 -13.90
N ILE A 505 -10.52 9.39 -14.38
CA ILE A 505 -10.00 10.70 -14.83
C ILE A 505 -9.30 11.43 -13.67
N ILE A 506 -9.92 11.46 -12.48
CA ILE A 506 -9.35 12.11 -11.30
C ILE A 506 -8.02 11.46 -10.90
N ILE A 507 -7.97 10.12 -10.87
CA ILE A 507 -6.74 9.39 -10.53
C ILE A 507 -5.63 9.70 -11.53
N ILE A 508 -5.92 9.68 -12.84
CA ILE A 508 -4.93 9.98 -13.88
C ILE A 508 -4.36 11.39 -13.69
N ILE A 509 -5.20 12.40 -13.43
CA ILE A 509 -4.75 13.78 -13.20
C ILE A 509 -3.82 13.84 -11.98
N ILE A 510 -4.20 13.22 -10.85
CA ILE A 510 -3.38 13.20 -9.63
C ILE A 510 -2.03 12.53 -9.90
N VAL A 511 -2.03 11.36 -10.54
CA VAL A 511 -0.80 10.61 -10.85
C VAL A 511 0.11 11.43 -11.77
N ILE A 512 -0.42 12.09 -12.79
CA ILE A 512 0.38 12.96 -13.68
C ILE A 512 1.06 14.09 -12.89
N VAL A 513 0.33 14.78 -12.01
CA VAL A 513 0.89 15.85 -11.17
C VAL A 513 2.01 15.31 -10.27
N ILE A 514 1.80 14.14 -9.65
CA ILE A 514 2.80 13.46 -8.81
C ILE A 514 4.07 13.16 -9.62
N VAL A 515 3.91 12.55 -10.79
CA VAL A 515 5.01 12.16 -11.68
C VAL A 515 5.79 13.38 -12.16
N ILE A 516 5.10 14.43 -12.63
CA ILE A 516 5.75 15.68 -13.07
C ILE A 516 6.58 16.28 -11.93
N ASN A 517 6.03 16.34 -10.71
CA ASN A 517 6.77 16.85 -9.57
C ASN A 517 7.99 15.97 -9.23
N GLN A 518 7.86 14.64 -9.22
CA GLN A 518 9.00 13.76 -8.94
C GLN A 518 10.08 13.84 -10.02
N VAL A 519 9.72 13.87 -11.31
CA VAL A 519 10.67 14.08 -12.41
C VAL A 519 11.42 15.40 -12.23
N ARG A 520 10.73 16.48 -11.83
CA ARG A 520 11.37 17.77 -11.52
C ARG A 520 12.39 17.66 -10.38
N VAL A 521 12.04 16.95 -9.30
CA VAL A 521 12.94 16.73 -8.15
C VAL A 521 14.15 15.90 -8.56
N ILE A 522 13.93 14.74 -9.19
CA ILE A 522 14.99 13.85 -9.67
C ILE A 522 15.95 14.60 -10.61
N ARG A 523 15.40 15.39 -11.55
CA ARG A 523 16.20 16.21 -12.48
C ARG A 523 17.11 17.19 -11.75
N LYS A 524 16.61 17.90 -10.74
CA LYS A 524 17.41 18.86 -9.95
C LYS A 524 18.59 18.21 -9.25
N THR A 525 18.47 16.94 -8.86
CA THR A 525 19.56 16.20 -8.20
C THR A 525 20.58 15.58 -9.16
N GLY A 526 20.34 15.66 -10.48
CA GLY A 526 21.21 15.08 -11.51
C GLY A 526 21.01 13.57 -11.75
N TRP A 527 20.08 12.92 -11.03
CA TRP A 527 19.87 11.47 -11.12
C TRP A 527 18.86 11.03 -12.19
N LEU A 528 18.28 11.97 -12.95
CA LEU A 528 17.20 11.65 -13.91
C LEU A 528 17.59 10.57 -14.93
N PRO A 529 18.77 10.61 -15.58
CA PRO A 529 19.15 9.57 -16.54
C PRO A 529 19.20 8.17 -15.91
N HIS A 530 19.69 8.06 -14.67
CA HIS A 530 19.79 6.79 -13.95
C HIS A 530 18.42 6.18 -13.66
N TYR A 531 17.50 6.96 -13.09
CA TYR A 531 16.15 6.48 -12.80
C TYR A 531 15.37 6.21 -14.09
N LEU A 532 15.46 7.09 -15.08
CA LEU A 532 14.78 6.91 -16.37
C LEU A 532 15.23 5.62 -17.06
N PHE A 533 16.53 5.31 -17.05
CA PHE A 533 17.06 4.06 -17.58
C PHE A 533 16.41 2.84 -16.92
N TRP A 534 16.39 2.77 -15.59
CA TRP A 534 15.81 1.62 -14.89
C TRP A 534 14.30 1.49 -15.07
N TYR A 535 13.56 2.61 -15.11
CA TYR A 535 12.13 2.59 -15.40
C TYR A 535 11.83 2.15 -16.84
N ILE A 536 12.64 2.56 -17.81
CA ILE A 536 12.53 2.06 -19.19
C ILE A 536 12.80 0.56 -19.24
N MET A 537 13.87 0.09 -18.59
CA MET A 537 14.19 -1.34 -18.53
C MET A 537 13.07 -2.16 -17.88
N GLY A 538 12.53 -1.71 -16.75
CA GLY A 538 11.39 -2.35 -16.11
C GLY A 538 10.12 -2.34 -16.97
N GLY A 539 9.89 -1.24 -17.70
CA GLY A 539 8.79 -1.14 -18.67
C GLY A 539 8.95 -2.12 -19.84
N LEU A 540 10.16 -2.28 -20.38
CA LEU A 540 10.45 -3.27 -21.43
C LEU A 540 10.27 -4.70 -20.93
N VAL A 541 10.71 -5.02 -19.71
CA VAL A 541 10.45 -6.33 -19.10
C VAL A 541 8.95 -6.57 -18.97
N THR A 542 8.21 -5.59 -18.46
CA THR A 542 6.74 -5.69 -18.33
C THR A 542 6.06 -5.86 -19.69
N LEU A 543 6.54 -5.19 -20.74
CA LEU A 543 6.05 -5.36 -22.11
C LEU A 543 6.28 -6.79 -22.60
N VAL A 544 7.48 -7.36 -22.40
CA VAL A 544 7.77 -8.75 -22.77
C VAL A 544 6.84 -9.71 -22.02
N LEU A 545 6.65 -9.51 -20.71
CA LEU A 545 5.73 -10.32 -19.90
C LEU A 545 4.28 -10.21 -20.40
N ALA A 546 3.84 -9.03 -20.81
CA ALA A 546 2.50 -8.80 -21.35
C ALA A 546 2.26 -9.43 -22.73
N LEU A 547 3.33 -9.77 -23.46
CA LEU A 547 3.27 -10.41 -24.78
C LEU A 547 3.38 -11.94 -24.71
N LEU A 548 3.51 -12.53 -23.52
CA LEU A 548 3.56 -13.99 -23.37
C LEU A 548 2.20 -14.61 -23.75
N PRO A 549 2.17 -15.63 -24.62
CA PRO A 549 0.93 -16.25 -25.05
C PRO A 549 0.23 -16.91 -23.85
N THR A 550 -1.11 -16.93 -23.86
CA THR A 550 -1.99 -17.54 -22.84
C THR A 550 -1.98 -16.87 -21.45
N LEU A 551 -1.09 -15.91 -21.21
CA LEU A 551 -0.99 -15.16 -19.97
C LEU A 551 -1.43 -13.71 -20.18
N ASN A 552 -2.02 -13.15 -19.13
CA ASN A 552 -2.47 -11.77 -19.06
C ASN A 552 -1.76 -11.07 -17.91
N LEU A 553 -1.41 -9.80 -18.13
CA LEU A 553 -0.79 -8.96 -17.12
C LEU A 553 -1.83 -8.55 -16.07
N ARG A 554 -1.60 -8.92 -14.81
CA ARG A 554 -2.37 -8.45 -13.65
C ARG A 554 -1.44 -7.78 -12.65
N ILE A 555 -1.51 -6.46 -12.60
CA ILE A 555 -0.66 -5.67 -11.70
C ILE A 555 -1.39 -5.49 -10.36
N HIS A 556 -0.96 -6.25 -9.36
CA HIS A 556 -1.41 -6.08 -7.98
C HIS A 556 -0.83 -4.80 -7.36
N HIS A 557 -1.55 -4.17 -6.42
CA HIS A 557 -1.13 -2.91 -5.81
C HIS A 557 0.19 -2.98 -5.06
N TYR A 558 0.55 -4.15 -4.50
CA TYR A 558 1.87 -4.34 -3.88
C TYR A 558 3.03 -4.20 -4.89
N ILE A 559 2.82 -4.63 -6.15
CA ILE A 559 3.80 -4.49 -7.24
C ILE A 559 3.94 -3.01 -7.62
N ILE A 560 2.81 -2.28 -7.68
CA ILE A 560 2.82 -0.82 -7.93
C ILE A 560 3.67 -0.12 -6.87
N ALA A 561 3.48 -0.46 -5.59
CA ALA A 561 4.29 0.08 -4.51
C ALA A 561 5.79 -0.22 -4.68
N MET A 562 6.15 -1.47 -5.01
CA MET A 562 7.54 -1.86 -5.25
C MET A 562 8.20 -1.05 -6.37
N VAL A 563 7.48 -0.79 -7.46
CA VAL A 563 7.99 -0.03 -8.62
C VAL A 563 8.14 1.47 -8.30
N LEU A 564 7.22 2.04 -7.53
CA LEU A 564 7.18 3.48 -7.30
C LEU A 564 8.04 3.96 -6.12
N ILE A 565 8.30 3.12 -5.11
CA ILE A 565 9.09 3.51 -3.92
C ILE A 565 10.48 4.06 -4.28
N PRO A 566 11.28 3.46 -5.18
CA PRO A 566 12.59 4.01 -5.55
C PRO A 566 12.53 5.46 -6.04
N GLY A 567 11.50 5.83 -6.80
CA GLY A 567 11.28 7.18 -7.30
C GLY A 567 11.01 8.24 -6.22
N THR A 568 10.91 7.84 -4.95
CA THR A 568 10.66 8.71 -3.80
C THR A 568 11.87 8.91 -2.90
N ALA A 569 13.07 8.47 -3.30
CA ALA A 569 14.31 8.51 -2.51
C ALA A 569 14.88 9.91 -2.21
N PHE A 570 14.11 10.99 -2.45
CA PHE A 570 14.55 12.38 -2.32
C PHE A 570 13.87 13.04 -1.13
N PRO A 571 14.61 13.75 -0.26
CA PRO A 571 14.10 14.29 1.00
C PRO A 571 13.16 15.48 0.79
N THR A 572 11.93 15.21 0.34
CA THR A 572 10.89 16.22 0.15
C THR A 572 9.63 15.82 0.91
N ARG A 573 8.78 16.78 1.28
CA ARG A 573 7.48 16.50 1.90
C ARG A 573 6.61 15.56 1.04
N PRO A 574 6.46 15.80 -0.28
CA PRO A 574 5.76 14.85 -1.14
C PRO A 574 6.35 13.44 -1.10
N SER A 575 7.67 13.29 -1.09
CA SER A 575 8.29 11.97 -0.98
C SER A 575 7.94 11.27 0.34
N ALA A 576 7.85 11.97 1.47
CA ALA A 576 7.40 11.37 2.73
C ALA A 576 5.95 10.86 2.64
N VAL A 577 5.06 11.66 2.03
CA VAL A 577 3.67 11.28 1.76
C VAL A 577 3.62 10.03 0.88
N TYR A 578 4.38 10.01 -0.21
CA TYR A 578 4.39 8.89 -1.14
C TYR A 578 5.00 7.64 -0.49
N GLN A 579 6.06 7.76 0.31
CA GLN A 579 6.64 6.63 1.01
C GLN A 579 5.69 6.03 2.05
N GLY A 580 5.00 6.85 2.83
CA GLY A 580 3.97 6.39 3.75
C GLY A 580 2.86 5.63 3.00
N PHE A 581 2.29 6.27 1.96
CA PHE A 581 1.25 5.69 1.12
C PHE A 581 1.67 4.36 0.48
N LEU A 582 2.83 4.32 -0.18
CA LEU A 582 3.29 3.13 -0.90
C LEU A 582 3.71 2.01 0.07
N LEU A 583 4.29 2.33 1.23
CA LEU A 583 4.59 1.33 2.25
C LEU A 583 3.32 0.68 2.77
N GLY A 584 2.30 1.46 3.13
CA GLY A 584 1.02 0.91 3.57
C GLY A 584 0.33 0.06 2.48
N MET A 585 0.38 0.52 1.22
CA MET A 585 -0.17 -0.20 0.06
C MET A 585 0.54 -1.54 -0.17
N PHE A 586 1.88 -1.56 -0.06
CA PHE A 586 2.66 -2.79 -0.13
C PHE A 586 2.29 -3.76 1.00
N LEU A 587 2.27 -3.29 2.26
CA LEU A 587 2.00 -4.12 3.41
C LEU A 587 0.58 -4.70 3.38
N ASN A 588 -0.42 -3.89 3.01
CA ASN A 588 -1.77 -4.39 2.80
C ASN A 588 -1.80 -5.47 1.71
N GLY A 589 -1.23 -5.20 0.53
CA GLY A 589 -1.26 -6.16 -0.57
C GLY A 589 -0.57 -7.48 -0.24
N ALA A 590 0.62 -7.43 0.35
CA ALA A 590 1.34 -8.63 0.77
C ALA A 590 0.61 -9.40 1.89
N ALA A 591 0.10 -8.71 2.92
CA ALA A 591 -0.51 -9.37 4.07
C ALA A 591 -1.90 -9.96 3.76
N ALA A 592 -2.71 -9.24 2.96
CA ALA A 592 -4.08 -9.64 2.64
C ALA A 592 -4.19 -10.60 1.45
N TRP A 593 -3.21 -10.62 0.54
CA TRP A 593 -3.28 -11.40 -0.71
C TRP A 593 -2.03 -12.22 -1.03
N GLY A 594 -0.97 -12.12 -0.22
CA GLY A 594 0.30 -12.76 -0.51
C GLY A 594 1.04 -12.12 -1.69
N PHE A 595 1.98 -12.87 -2.28
CA PHE A 595 2.79 -12.43 -3.43
C PHE A 595 2.28 -13.03 -4.74
N ASP A 596 1.04 -12.71 -5.09
CA ASP A 596 0.38 -13.22 -6.30
C ASP A 596 1.14 -12.84 -7.59
N SER A 597 1.21 -13.79 -8.51
CA SER A 597 1.88 -13.61 -9.81
C SER A 597 1.38 -12.37 -10.56
N ILE A 598 2.32 -11.63 -11.17
CA ILE A 598 2.02 -10.54 -12.13
C ILE A 598 1.40 -11.06 -13.44
N LEU A 599 1.52 -12.38 -13.69
CA LEU A 599 0.97 -13.07 -14.84
C LEU A 599 -0.10 -14.06 -14.40
N GLN A 600 -1.27 -14.01 -15.02
CA GLN A 600 -2.37 -14.95 -14.77
C GLN A 600 -3.00 -15.40 -16.09
N THR A 601 -3.52 -16.61 -16.15
CA THR A 601 -4.27 -17.09 -17.32
C THR A 601 -5.61 -16.36 -17.44
N ALA A 602 -6.19 -16.36 -18.65
CA ALA A 602 -7.54 -15.81 -18.85
C ALA A 602 -8.57 -16.50 -17.92
N ALA A 603 -8.42 -17.82 -17.68
CA ALA A 603 -9.25 -18.57 -16.75
C ALA A 603 -9.12 -18.06 -15.30
N GLN A 604 -7.90 -17.78 -14.83
CA GLN A 604 -7.66 -17.23 -13.48
C GLN A 604 -8.25 -15.82 -13.30
N LEU A 605 -8.32 -15.00 -14.36
CA LEU A 605 -8.92 -13.66 -14.32
C LEU A 605 -10.45 -13.66 -14.40
N ARG A 606 -11.03 -14.65 -15.08
CA ARG A 606 -12.47 -14.75 -15.34
C ARG A 606 -13.29 -14.86 -14.05
N ARG A 607 -12.78 -15.58 -13.04
CA ARG A 607 -13.53 -15.93 -11.81
C ARG A 607 -14.86 -16.61 -12.18
N ASP A 608 -15.98 -16.15 -11.63
CA ASP A 608 -17.35 -16.60 -11.89
C ASP A 608 -18.05 -15.85 -13.05
N ALA A 609 -17.30 -15.10 -13.88
CA ALA A 609 -17.87 -14.47 -15.08
C ALA A 609 -18.16 -15.52 -16.17
N PRO A 610 -19.10 -15.23 -17.10
CA PRO A 610 -19.39 -16.12 -18.22
C PRO A 610 -18.14 -16.53 -19.01
N LEU A 611 -18.12 -17.78 -19.47
CA LEU A 611 -17.04 -18.40 -20.23
C LEU A 611 -16.91 -17.82 -21.64
N GLY A 612 -18.02 -17.31 -22.20
CA GLY A 612 -18.20 -17.01 -23.61
C GLY A 612 -18.34 -18.27 -24.46
N SER A 613 -18.90 -19.34 -23.91
CA SER A 613 -19.09 -20.60 -24.63
C SER A 613 -20.31 -20.55 -25.55
N ASP A 614 -20.43 -21.53 -26.43
CA ASP A 614 -21.64 -21.72 -27.23
C ASP A 614 -22.85 -21.93 -26.31
N LEU A 615 -24.00 -21.44 -26.75
CA LEU A 615 -25.25 -21.47 -25.99
C LEU A 615 -26.28 -22.35 -26.71
N PRO A 616 -26.89 -23.32 -26.01
CA PRO A 616 -28.03 -24.07 -26.53
C PRO A 616 -29.22 -23.17 -26.85
N SER A 617 -30.14 -23.68 -27.68
CA SER A 617 -31.40 -22.99 -28.00
C SER A 617 -32.60 -23.88 -27.71
N PHE A 618 -33.64 -23.30 -27.10
CA PHE A 618 -34.93 -23.98 -26.94
C PHE A 618 -35.68 -24.01 -28.28
N ILE A 619 -36.25 -25.17 -28.61
CA ILE A 619 -37.24 -25.33 -29.69
C ILE A 619 -38.62 -24.91 -29.16
N THR A 620 -38.89 -25.21 -27.89
CA THR A 620 -40.05 -24.67 -27.19
C THR A 620 -39.89 -23.17 -27.00
N ASN A 621 -40.81 -22.40 -27.57
CA ASN A 621 -40.82 -20.95 -27.53
C ASN A 621 -42.25 -20.42 -27.40
N SER A 622 -42.39 -19.10 -27.33
CA SER A 622 -43.66 -18.39 -27.16
C SER A 622 -44.72 -18.72 -28.23
N THR A 623 -44.32 -19.25 -29.38
CA THR A 623 -45.23 -19.67 -30.47
C THR A 623 -45.48 -21.17 -30.53
N THR A 624 -44.59 -22.00 -30.00
CA THR A 624 -44.68 -23.47 -30.05
C THR A 624 -45.20 -24.09 -28.76
N PHE A 625 -45.14 -23.37 -27.63
CA PHE A 625 -45.68 -23.83 -26.36
C PHE A 625 -47.21 -23.87 -26.37
N ASN A 626 -47.81 -25.06 -26.24
CA ASN A 626 -49.26 -25.22 -26.24
C ASN A 626 -49.82 -25.24 -24.81
N ALA A 627 -50.31 -24.10 -24.34
CA ALA A 627 -50.91 -23.95 -23.01
C ALA A 627 -52.19 -24.80 -22.78
N SER A 628 -52.80 -25.36 -23.83
CA SER A 628 -54.00 -26.22 -23.70
C SER A 628 -53.67 -27.64 -23.23
N THR A 629 -52.41 -28.08 -23.35
CA THR A 629 -51.98 -29.40 -22.87
C THR A 629 -51.91 -29.37 -21.33
N PRO A 630 -52.50 -30.36 -20.62
CA PRO A 630 -52.41 -30.44 -19.16
C PRO A 630 -50.96 -30.39 -18.68
N PHE A 631 -50.69 -29.65 -17.60
CA PHE A 631 -49.32 -29.41 -17.09
C PHE A 631 -48.53 -30.71 -16.87
N GLN A 632 -49.17 -31.77 -16.36
CA GLN A 632 -48.49 -33.06 -16.13
C GLN A 632 -47.97 -33.73 -17.42
N ASN A 633 -48.54 -33.37 -18.57
CA ASN A 633 -48.19 -33.90 -19.88
C ASN A 633 -47.37 -32.92 -20.72
N GLN A 634 -46.97 -31.77 -20.14
CA GLN A 634 -46.14 -30.79 -20.84
C GLN A 634 -44.68 -31.27 -20.89
N THR A 635 -44.04 -30.99 -22.02
CA THR A 635 -42.63 -31.30 -22.26
C THR A 635 -42.00 -30.14 -23.02
N ILE A 636 -40.81 -29.73 -22.59
CA ILE A 636 -40.00 -28.73 -23.28
C ILE A 636 -38.93 -29.42 -24.13
N PHE A 637 -38.53 -28.78 -25.23
CA PHE A 637 -37.58 -29.32 -26.20
C PHE A 637 -36.51 -28.29 -26.55
N TRP A 638 -35.32 -28.77 -26.88
CA TRP A 638 -34.20 -27.95 -27.33
C TRP A 638 -33.46 -28.57 -28.52
N SER A 639 -32.69 -27.73 -29.21
CA SER A 639 -31.97 -28.10 -30.43
C SER A 639 -30.86 -29.11 -30.15
N PRO A 640 -30.55 -30.01 -31.11
CA PRO A 640 -29.38 -30.88 -31.01
C PRO A 640 -28.08 -30.06 -31.01
N ILE A 641 -27.00 -30.68 -30.53
CA ILE A 641 -25.64 -30.11 -30.57
C ILE A 641 -25.24 -29.86 -32.04
N PRO A 642 -24.76 -28.66 -32.40
CA PRO A 642 -24.32 -28.37 -33.76
C PRO A 642 -23.15 -29.26 -34.21
N ASP A 643 -23.13 -29.63 -35.49
CA ASP A 643 -22.05 -30.43 -36.06
C ASP A 643 -20.70 -29.69 -35.98
N GLY A 644 -19.67 -30.37 -35.47
CA GLY A 644 -18.30 -29.84 -35.39
C GLY A 644 -17.94 -29.14 -34.08
N GLU A 645 -18.84 -29.11 -33.09
CA GLU A 645 -18.56 -28.63 -31.73
C GLU A 645 -18.16 -29.78 -30.79
N ASN A 646 -17.28 -29.48 -29.83
CA ASN A 646 -16.79 -30.45 -28.83
C ASN A 646 -17.70 -30.49 -27.58
N TRP A 647 -19.00 -30.69 -27.76
CA TRP A 647 -19.96 -30.88 -26.67
C TRP A 647 -20.51 -32.31 -26.69
N ASP A 648 -20.79 -32.87 -25.50
CA ASP A 648 -21.25 -34.25 -25.35
C ASP A 648 -22.62 -34.39 -24.65
N GLY A 649 -23.24 -33.28 -24.24
CA GLY A 649 -24.54 -33.27 -23.61
C GLY A 649 -25.07 -31.89 -23.26
N PHE A 650 -26.06 -31.89 -22.37
CA PHE A 650 -26.76 -30.71 -21.88
C PHE A 650 -26.91 -30.77 -20.36
N ALA A 651 -26.90 -29.60 -19.72
CA ALA A 651 -27.31 -29.39 -18.34
C ALA A 651 -28.49 -28.42 -18.31
N LEU A 652 -29.54 -28.75 -17.55
CA LEU A 652 -30.74 -27.94 -17.41
C LEU A 652 -30.93 -27.53 -15.95
N LEU A 653 -30.93 -26.22 -15.71
CA LEU A 653 -31.44 -25.66 -14.46
C LEU A 653 -32.95 -25.44 -14.60
N VAL A 654 -33.71 -25.92 -13.61
CA VAL A 654 -35.12 -25.59 -13.40
C VAL A 654 -35.24 -24.94 -12.03
N ASP A 655 -35.77 -23.73 -11.98
CA ASP A 655 -35.91 -22.94 -10.75
C ASP A 655 -34.58 -22.76 -10.00
N ASP A 656 -33.51 -22.51 -10.76
CA ASP A 656 -32.13 -22.33 -10.27
C ASP A 656 -31.51 -23.60 -9.66
N VAL A 657 -32.08 -24.78 -9.93
CA VAL A 657 -31.57 -26.09 -9.50
C VAL A 657 -31.26 -26.95 -10.72
N GLU A 658 -30.09 -27.59 -10.78
CA GLU A 658 -29.79 -28.55 -11.83
C GLU A 658 -30.71 -29.77 -11.71
N ARG A 659 -31.58 -29.99 -12.69
CA ARG A 659 -32.56 -31.10 -12.70
C ARG A 659 -32.26 -32.17 -13.73
N TYR A 660 -31.35 -31.89 -14.64
CA TYR A 660 -31.04 -32.81 -15.71
C TYR A 660 -29.63 -32.57 -16.25
N VAL A 661 -28.90 -33.66 -16.46
CA VAL A 661 -27.61 -33.71 -17.17
C VAL A 661 -27.62 -34.93 -18.10
N GLY A 662 -27.36 -34.74 -19.39
CA GLY A 662 -27.28 -35.85 -20.35
C GLY A 662 -27.54 -35.44 -21.82
N THR A 663 -27.82 -36.42 -22.69
CA THR A 663 -27.93 -36.24 -24.15
C THR A 663 -29.35 -36.09 -24.71
N ALA A 664 -30.39 -36.28 -23.91
CA ALA A 664 -31.77 -36.04 -24.31
C ALA A 664 -31.99 -34.58 -24.74
N LEU A 665 -32.96 -34.41 -25.64
CA LEU A 665 -33.35 -33.12 -26.23
C LEU A 665 -34.68 -32.60 -25.66
N ASN A 666 -35.13 -33.19 -24.55
CA ASN A 666 -36.41 -32.88 -23.95
C ASN A 666 -36.42 -33.06 -22.44
N TYR A 667 -37.36 -32.41 -21.78
CA TYR A 667 -37.60 -32.53 -20.35
C TYR A 667 -39.10 -32.44 -20.03
N SER A 668 -39.61 -33.40 -19.26
CA SER A 668 -41.01 -33.43 -18.85
C SER A 668 -41.25 -32.51 -17.65
N LEU A 669 -42.29 -31.68 -17.71
CA LEU A 669 -42.67 -30.78 -16.63
C LEU A 669 -43.54 -31.47 -15.56
N GLY A 670 -43.87 -32.75 -15.73
CA GLY A 670 -44.89 -33.41 -14.90
C GLY A 670 -44.52 -33.60 -13.43
N ALA A 671 -43.24 -33.48 -13.08
CA ALA A 671 -42.76 -33.52 -11.70
C ALA A 671 -42.73 -32.13 -11.02
N LEU A 672 -42.96 -31.05 -11.77
CA LEU A 672 -42.91 -29.69 -11.26
C LEU A 672 -44.23 -29.30 -10.58
N GLN A 673 -44.18 -28.32 -9.69
CA GLN A 673 -45.36 -27.85 -8.96
C GLN A 673 -46.25 -26.98 -9.87
N ALA A 674 -47.47 -27.43 -10.15
CA ALA A 674 -48.41 -26.62 -10.92
C ALA A 674 -48.83 -25.34 -10.18
N GLY A 675 -49.17 -24.28 -10.94
CA GLY A 675 -49.73 -23.04 -10.41
C GLY A 675 -48.71 -21.99 -9.95
N ILE A 676 -47.41 -22.26 -10.11
CA ILE A 676 -46.33 -21.29 -9.87
C ILE A 676 -45.49 -21.09 -11.16
N PRO A 677 -44.77 -19.96 -11.28
CA PRO A 677 -43.83 -19.76 -12.37
C PRO A 677 -42.66 -20.75 -12.32
N HIS A 678 -42.15 -21.16 -13.48
CA HIS A 678 -40.93 -21.95 -13.60
C HIS A 678 -39.90 -21.27 -14.51
N PHE A 679 -38.63 -21.34 -14.11
CA PHE A 679 -37.51 -20.75 -14.85
C PHE A 679 -36.57 -21.83 -15.38
N PHE A 680 -36.27 -21.79 -16.68
CA PHE A 680 -35.46 -22.81 -17.36
C PHE A 680 -34.20 -22.19 -17.96
N ARG A 681 -33.04 -22.78 -17.69
CA ARG A 681 -31.76 -22.37 -18.28
C ARG A 681 -30.99 -23.58 -18.76
N LEU A 682 -30.46 -23.51 -19.97
CA LEU A 682 -29.80 -24.63 -20.63
C LEU A 682 -28.32 -24.29 -20.86
N ALA A 683 -27.45 -25.26 -20.67
CA ALA A 683 -26.04 -25.18 -21.03
C ALA A 683 -25.63 -26.45 -21.80
N PHE A 684 -24.64 -26.33 -22.68
CA PHE A 684 -23.95 -27.51 -23.19
C PHE A 684 -23.03 -28.08 -22.10
N THR A 685 -22.75 -29.37 -22.16
CA THR A 685 -21.76 -30.01 -21.29
C THR A 685 -20.64 -30.63 -22.11
N ASN A 686 -19.45 -30.67 -21.53
CA ASN A 686 -18.34 -31.49 -22.01
C ASN A 686 -17.73 -32.22 -20.83
N SER A 687 -17.72 -33.55 -20.89
CA SER A 687 -17.16 -34.44 -19.86
C SER A 687 -17.73 -34.15 -18.45
N GLY A 688 -19.02 -33.82 -18.39
CA GLY A 688 -19.73 -33.49 -17.15
C GLY A 688 -19.48 -32.08 -16.59
N THR A 689 -18.78 -31.20 -17.31
CA THR A 689 -18.66 -29.78 -16.95
C THR A 689 -19.59 -28.94 -17.83
N ALA A 690 -20.46 -28.13 -17.23
CA ALA A 690 -21.33 -27.23 -17.98
C ALA A 690 -20.56 -26.03 -18.56
N GLY A 691 -21.00 -25.59 -19.75
CA GLY A 691 -20.65 -24.29 -20.32
C GLY A 691 -21.46 -23.16 -19.70
N ASP A 692 -21.65 -22.08 -20.45
CA ASP A 692 -22.53 -20.99 -20.06
C ASP A 692 -24.00 -21.40 -20.14
N PHE A 693 -24.75 -21.03 -19.12
CA PHE A 693 -26.21 -21.17 -19.12
C PHE A 693 -26.84 -20.02 -19.90
N THR A 694 -27.86 -20.32 -20.69
CA THR A 694 -28.71 -19.30 -21.33
C THR A 694 -29.37 -18.41 -20.28
N MET A 695 -29.73 -17.18 -20.68
CA MET A 695 -30.77 -16.43 -19.96
C MET A 695 -32.04 -17.29 -19.77
N PRO A 696 -32.88 -16.98 -18.76
CA PRO A 696 -33.96 -17.85 -18.35
C PRO A 696 -35.15 -17.76 -19.33
N ALA A 697 -35.59 -18.91 -19.82
CA ALA A 697 -36.94 -19.05 -20.36
C ALA A 697 -37.93 -19.14 -19.17
N THR A 698 -39.08 -18.50 -19.26
CA THR A 698 -40.03 -18.42 -18.14
C THR A 698 -41.39 -18.97 -18.53
N LEU A 699 -41.90 -19.94 -17.77
CA LEU A 699 -43.28 -20.41 -17.85
C LEU A 699 -44.09 -19.83 -16.71
N TRP A 700 -45.09 -19.00 -17.00
CA TRP A 700 -45.99 -18.41 -16.01
C TRP A 700 -47.18 -19.33 -15.69
N PRO A 701 -47.81 -19.21 -14.49
CA PRO A 701 -48.97 -20.02 -14.09
C PRO A 701 -50.17 -19.93 -15.04
N ASN A 702 -50.29 -18.83 -15.77
CA ASN A 702 -51.34 -18.61 -16.76
C ASN A 702 -51.07 -19.33 -18.10
N GLY A 703 -50.01 -20.13 -18.20
CA GLY A 703 -49.59 -20.84 -19.41
C GLY A 703 -48.78 -20.01 -20.40
N THR A 704 -48.37 -18.78 -20.03
CA THR A 704 -47.55 -17.93 -20.91
C THR A 704 -46.09 -18.37 -20.85
N TRP A 705 -45.51 -18.66 -22.01
CA TRP A 705 -44.08 -18.88 -22.18
C TRP A 705 -43.38 -17.59 -22.64
N VAL A 706 -42.30 -17.23 -21.96
CA VAL A 706 -41.41 -16.12 -22.33
C VAL A 706 -40.07 -16.68 -22.75
N ASP A 707 -39.66 -16.32 -23.97
CA ASP A 707 -38.42 -16.78 -24.58
C ASP A 707 -37.19 -16.20 -23.84
N PRO A 708 -36.09 -16.95 -23.76
CA PRO A 708 -34.87 -16.46 -23.11
C PRO A 708 -34.28 -15.29 -23.90
N LEU A 709 -33.77 -14.29 -23.18
CA LEU A 709 -33.03 -13.20 -23.79
C LEU A 709 -31.71 -13.71 -24.42
N PRO A 710 -31.14 -13.00 -25.40
CA PRO A 710 -29.82 -13.37 -25.93
C PRO A 710 -28.72 -13.26 -24.86
N GLY A 711 -27.76 -14.18 -24.90
CA GLY A 711 -26.55 -14.16 -24.09
C GLY A 711 -26.57 -15.08 -22.86
N PRO A 712 -25.43 -15.17 -22.14
CA PRO A 712 -25.28 -16.00 -20.96
C PRO A 712 -25.87 -15.34 -19.70
N SER A 713 -26.34 -16.17 -18.76
CA SER A 713 -27.02 -15.75 -17.52
C SER A 713 -26.13 -15.24 -16.41
#